data_AF-A0A8B9AB63-F1
#
_entry.id   AF-A0A8B9AB63-F1
#
_cell.length_a   1.000
_cell.length_b   1.000
_cell.length_c   1.000
_cell.angle_alpha   90.00
_cell.angle_beta   90.00
_cell.angle_gamma   90.00
#
_symmetry.space_group_name_H-M   'P 1'
#
loop_
_entity.id
_entity.type
_entity.pdbx_description
1 polymer ?
#
loop_
_entity_poly.entity_id
_entity_poly.type
_entity_poly.pdbx_seq_one_letter_code
_entity_poly.pdbx_strand_id
1 'polypeptide(L)'
;MRIPCGDEGVSACRKHLVFAYYVTGHGFGHATRVVEVVRHLIVSGHDVHVVTGAPDFVFTTEIQSPNLHIRKVLLDCGAVQADALTVDRLASLEKYHQTAVVPRASILATEVEWLNSIKADLVVSDVVPVACRAAADAGIRSVCVTNFSWDFIYAEYVMAAGHHHRSIVWQIAEDYSHCEFLIRLPGYCPMPAFRDVIDVPLVVRRLHKSRLEVRKELGIGNDVKVVIFNFGGQPAGWKLKQEWLPDGWLCLVCGASDNQELPPNFVKLAKDVYTPDLMAASDCMLGKIGYGTVSEALAYKLPFVFVRRDYFNEEPFLRNMLEYYQGGVEMIRRDLLTGHWTPYLERALSLKPCYEGGINGGEVAAHILQDTAIGKNYASDKLSGARRLRDAIVLGYQLQRAPGRDIGIPDWYSLAENEARLRPTLPNTEINGNASLVELCIENFEILHGDLHGLSDTVAFLKSLSGLDGGSDPKSPEKRQLRERIAAAALFNWEEEIYVARAPGRLDVMGGIADYSGSLVLQMPIREACHVAVQKNHPSRQKLWKHAQARQQTKGQGPIPVLQIVSFGSELSNRAPTFDMDLSDLMDGERPISYEKAHKYFAQDPSQKWAAYIAGTILVLMTELGVRFVDSICILVSSAVPEGKGVSSSAAVEVATMSAIAAAHGLDIDPRDLALLCQKVENHIVGAPCGVMDQMTSACGEANKLLAMVCQPAEVKELVTIPTHIRFWGLDSGIRHSVGGTDYGSVRIGTFMGRKMIKSAASNLLPQSLSSVNAPQEEDGMTLDEFEEHGIELLKAESSLDYLCNLSPHRYEAVYAKKLPECITGAAFIKKYTDHSDTVTVIDPKRTYVVKAPTKHPIYENFRVEVVTCL
;
A
#
# COMPACT_ATOMS: atom_id res chain seq x y z
N MET A 1 -12.55 -17.56 -11.44
CA MET A 1 -13.27 -18.45 -12.38
C MET A 1 -14.03 -19.48 -11.56
N ARG A 2 -15.35 -19.60 -11.72
CA ARG A 2 -16.12 -20.71 -11.13
C ARG A 2 -15.76 -21.98 -11.90
N ILE A 3 -15.28 -23.01 -11.21
CA ILE A 3 -15.05 -24.34 -11.80
C ILE A 3 -16.42 -25.04 -11.89
N PRO A 4 -16.82 -25.60 -13.05
CA PRO A 4 -18.07 -26.32 -13.16
C PRO A 4 -17.95 -27.68 -12.44
N CYS A 5 -18.99 -28.03 -11.69
CA CYS A 5 -19.18 -29.36 -11.14
C CYS A 5 -19.68 -30.26 -12.28
N GLY A 6 -18.83 -31.20 -12.71
CA GLY A 6 -19.14 -32.21 -13.72
C GLY A 6 -18.77 -33.57 -13.18
N ASP A 7 -19.80 -34.39 -12.99
CA ASP A 7 -19.76 -35.76 -12.50
C ASP A 7 -19.51 -36.68 -13.70
N GLU A 8 -18.27 -37.14 -13.91
CA GLU A 8 -17.96 -38.25 -14.82
C GLU A 8 -16.86 -39.14 -14.23
N GLY A 9 -17.24 -40.37 -13.90
CA GLY A 9 -16.32 -41.41 -13.44
C GLY A 9 -15.44 -41.90 -14.58
N VAL A 10 -14.12 -41.79 -14.39
CA VAL A 10 -13.11 -42.59 -15.09
C VAL A 10 -12.03 -42.98 -14.08
N SER A 11 -11.92 -44.29 -13.85
CA SER A 11 -10.79 -44.94 -13.18
C SER A 11 -9.51 -44.70 -13.99
N ALA A 12 -8.66 -43.80 -13.51
CA ALA A 12 -7.27 -43.67 -13.95
C ALA A 12 -6.36 -43.92 -12.75
N CYS A 13 -5.49 -44.94 -12.85
CA CYS A 13 -4.49 -45.27 -11.85
C CYS A 13 -3.63 -44.02 -11.54
N ARG A 14 -3.78 -43.43 -10.35
CA ARG A 14 -3.02 -42.25 -9.94
C ARG A 14 -1.55 -42.63 -9.85
N LYS A 15 -0.69 -41.94 -10.62
CA LYS A 15 0.77 -42.12 -10.56
C LYS A 15 1.23 -41.89 -9.11
N HIS A 16 1.90 -42.88 -8.52
CA HIS A 16 2.53 -42.73 -7.21
C HIS A 16 3.73 -41.77 -7.34
N LEU A 17 3.92 -40.89 -6.35
CA LEU A 17 4.89 -39.78 -6.37
C LEU A 17 5.58 -39.67 -5.02
N VAL A 18 6.80 -39.15 -5.01
CA VAL A 18 7.61 -38.90 -3.81
C VAL A 18 7.82 -37.40 -3.62
N PHE A 19 7.34 -36.84 -2.51
CA PHE A 19 7.52 -35.43 -2.16
C PHE A 19 8.57 -35.25 -1.06
N ALA A 20 9.49 -34.29 -1.24
CA ALA A 20 10.37 -33.84 -0.16
C ALA A 20 9.86 -32.51 0.39
N TYR A 21 9.28 -32.50 1.59
CA TYR A 21 8.63 -31.34 2.19
C TYR A 21 9.49 -30.75 3.31
N TYR A 22 10.11 -29.61 3.05
CA TYR A 22 10.99 -28.89 3.97
C TYR A 22 10.20 -27.93 4.85
N VAL A 23 10.45 -27.96 6.16
CA VAL A 23 9.77 -27.11 7.14
C VAL A 23 10.77 -26.23 7.86
N THR A 24 10.53 -24.92 7.88
CA THR A 24 11.39 -23.97 8.57
C THR A 24 11.54 -24.30 10.05
N GLY A 25 12.71 -23.97 10.60
CA GLY A 25 13.00 -24.09 12.03
C GLY A 25 12.16 -23.19 12.95
N HIS A 26 11.32 -22.32 12.40
CA HIS A 26 10.63 -21.28 13.16
C HIS A 26 9.33 -21.77 13.83
N GLY A 27 9.45 -22.35 15.02
CA GLY A 27 8.31 -22.64 15.89
C GLY A 27 7.35 -23.72 15.34
N PHE A 28 6.38 -24.13 16.17
CA PHE A 28 5.50 -25.25 15.81
C PHE A 28 4.35 -24.89 14.87
N GLY A 29 4.00 -23.60 14.72
CA GLY A 29 2.89 -23.16 13.86
C GLY A 29 3.11 -23.47 12.36
N HIS A 30 4.37 -23.55 11.95
CA HIS A 30 4.79 -23.97 10.61
C HIS A 30 4.58 -25.46 10.40
N ALA A 31 5.04 -26.28 11.34
CA ALA A 31 4.82 -27.72 11.29
C ALA A 31 3.32 -28.06 11.25
N THR A 32 2.48 -27.39 12.06
CA THR A 32 1.03 -27.68 12.10
C THR A 32 0.29 -27.36 10.81
N ARG A 33 0.70 -26.34 10.04
CA ARG A 33 0.09 -26.08 8.72
C ARG A 33 0.56 -27.08 7.67
N VAL A 34 1.82 -27.51 7.73
CA VAL A 34 2.38 -28.51 6.83
C VAL A 34 1.70 -29.86 7.02
N VAL A 35 1.39 -30.25 8.26
CA VAL A 35 0.64 -31.49 8.58
C VAL A 35 -0.61 -31.61 7.71
N GLU A 36 -1.40 -30.54 7.57
CA GLU A 36 -2.65 -30.61 6.82
C GLU A 36 -2.43 -30.83 5.32
N VAL A 37 -1.40 -30.20 4.73
CA VAL A 37 -1.03 -30.42 3.32
C VAL A 37 -0.50 -31.85 3.10
N VAL A 38 0.41 -32.29 3.98
CA VAL A 38 1.04 -33.62 3.93
C VAL A 38 0.00 -34.73 4.08
N ARG A 39 -0.99 -34.53 4.98
CA ARG A 39 -2.10 -35.46 5.16
C ARG A 39 -2.86 -35.70 3.86
N HIS A 40 -3.16 -34.65 3.10
CA HIS A 40 -3.86 -34.76 1.82
C HIS A 40 -3.01 -35.42 0.72
N LEU A 41 -1.70 -35.21 0.70
CA LEU A 41 -0.79 -35.92 -0.21
C LEU A 41 -0.74 -37.42 0.10
N ILE A 42 -0.65 -37.80 1.37
CA ILE A 42 -0.61 -39.20 1.82
C ILE A 42 -1.94 -39.90 1.56
N VAL A 43 -3.07 -39.26 1.86
CA VAL A 43 -4.41 -39.79 1.54
C VAL A 43 -4.58 -40.02 0.04
N SER A 44 -3.88 -39.25 -0.79
CA SER A 44 -3.89 -39.41 -2.25
C SER A 44 -2.98 -40.55 -2.74
N GLY A 45 -2.24 -41.22 -1.84
CA GLY A 45 -1.43 -42.40 -2.12
C GLY A 45 0.05 -42.11 -2.41
N HIS A 46 0.57 -40.94 -2.03
CA HIS A 46 1.96 -40.53 -2.26
C HIS A 46 2.85 -40.73 -1.04
N ASP A 47 4.16 -40.85 -1.26
CA ASP A 47 5.17 -40.82 -0.21
C ASP A 47 5.60 -39.39 0.07
N VAL A 48 5.71 -39.03 1.35
CA VAL A 48 6.12 -37.68 1.77
C VAL A 48 7.23 -37.75 2.81
N HIS A 49 8.39 -37.23 2.44
CA HIS A 49 9.55 -37.05 3.31
C HIS A 49 9.54 -35.64 3.90
N VAL A 50 9.14 -35.52 5.16
CA VAL A 50 9.13 -34.24 5.89
C VAL A 50 10.51 -33.99 6.51
N VAL A 51 11.18 -32.93 6.06
CA VAL A 51 12.46 -32.47 6.61
C VAL A 51 12.19 -31.34 7.60
N THR A 52 12.42 -31.57 8.90
CA THR A 52 11.99 -30.63 9.94
C THR A 52 12.80 -30.75 11.22
N GLY A 53 12.90 -29.63 11.96
CA GLY A 53 13.38 -29.60 13.35
C GLY A 53 12.26 -29.82 14.40
N ALA A 54 10.99 -29.83 14.01
CA ALA A 54 9.87 -30.03 14.94
C ALA A 54 9.81 -31.49 15.44
N PRO A 55 9.31 -31.79 16.66
CA PRO A 55 9.15 -33.16 17.16
C PRO A 55 8.28 -34.08 16.28
N ASP A 56 8.53 -35.39 16.30
CA ASP A 56 7.80 -36.38 15.47
C ASP A 56 6.29 -36.37 15.74
N PHE A 57 5.90 -36.26 17.01
CA PHE A 57 4.49 -36.30 17.43
C PHE A 57 3.62 -35.23 16.77
N VAL A 58 4.21 -34.11 16.31
CA VAL A 58 3.45 -33.07 15.60
C VAL A 58 2.82 -33.61 14.32
N PHE A 59 3.49 -34.57 13.66
CA PHE A 59 3.02 -35.20 12.43
C PHE A 59 2.38 -36.56 12.70
N THR A 60 3.00 -37.41 13.53
CA THR A 60 2.56 -38.81 13.70
C THR A 60 1.28 -38.98 14.50
N THR A 61 0.88 -37.98 15.29
CA THR A 61 -0.44 -37.98 15.95
C THR A 61 -1.58 -37.89 14.93
N GLU A 62 -1.40 -37.08 13.88
CA GLU A 62 -2.43 -36.84 12.86
C GLU A 62 -2.31 -37.78 11.66
N ILE A 63 -1.10 -38.27 11.39
CA ILE A 63 -0.77 -39.03 10.19
C ILE A 63 -0.10 -40.35 10.60
N GLN A 64 -0.92 -41.39 10.71
CA GLN A 64 -0.46 -42.76 10.92
C GLN A 64 -0.43 -43.50 9.58
N SER A 65 0.68 -43.38 8.85
CA SER A 65 0.85 -43.99 7.54
C SER A 65 2.29 -44.44 7.31
N PRO A 66 2.52 -45.61 6.69
CA PRO A 66 3.88 -46.03 6.30
C PRO A 66 4.52 -45.11 5.25
N ASN A 67 3.73 -44.29 4.55
CA ASN A 67 4.17 -43.36 3.51
C ASN A 67 4.65 -42.00 4.06
N LEU A 68 4.57 -41.80 5.39
CA LEU A 68 5.13 -40.63 6.06
C LEU A 68 6.55 -40.97 6.52
N HIS A 69 7.53 -40.21 6.04
CA HIS A 69 8.92 -40.32 6.47
C HIS A 69 9.38 -39.00 7.09
N ILE A 70 9.94 -39.03 8.29
CA ILE A 70 10.41 -37.82 8.97
C ILE A 70 11.94 -37.83 9.02
N ARG A 71 12.56 -36.76 8.51
CA ARG A 71 14.01 -36.53 8.55
C ARG A 71 14.32 -35.34 9.45
N LYS A 72 15.01 -35.59 10.56
CA LYS A 72 15.37 -34.57 11.56
C LYS A 72 16.60 -33.78 11.15
N VAL A 73 16.38 -32.68 10.44
CA VAL A 73 17.43 -31.74 10.03
C VAL A 73 16.89 -30.31 10.16
N LEU A 74 17.72 -29.41 10.67
CA LEU A 74 17.44 -27.99 10.78
C LEU A 74 18.29 -27.24 9.75
N LEU A 75 17.65 -26.72 8.70
CA LEU A 75 18.33 -26.06 7.57
C LEU A 75 18.24 -24.53 7.60
N ASP A 76 17.38 -23.98 8.45
CA ASP A 76 17.33 -22.58 8.81
C ASP A 76 16.94 -22.44 10.28
N CYS A 77 17.36 -21.34 10.91
CA CYS A 77 17.08 -21.08 12.32
C CYS A 77 15.79 -20.29 12.58
N GLY A 78 15.19 -19.71 11.53
CA GLY A 78 14.17 -18.68 11.62
C GLY A 78 14.53 -17.53 12.58
N ALA A 79 13.50 -16.84 13.08
CA ALA A 79 13.70 -15.78 14.07
C ALA A 79 13.94 -16.33 15.49
N VAL A 80 15.05 -15.91 16.10
CA VAL A 80 15.44 -16.21 17.49
C VAL A 80 14.57 -15.37 18.43
N GLN A 81 13.91 -16.04 19.37
CA GLN A 81 13.07 -15.38 20.39
C GLN A 81 13.91 -15.13 21.64
N ALA A 82 13.95 -13.89 22.12
CA ALA A 82 14.53 -13.54 23.42
C ALA A 82 13.57 -13.91 24.57
N ASP A 83 12.27 -13.75 24.33
CA ASP A 83 11.19 -14.20 25.19
C ASP A 83 9.95 -14.56 24.35
N ALA A 84 8.84 -14.95 25.00
CA ALA A 84 7.62 -15.37 24.31
C ALA A 84 7.03 -14.34 23.33
N LEU A 85 7.36 -13.06 23.51
CA LEU A 85 6.85 -11.89 22.79
C LEU A 85 7.94 -11.04 22.12
N THR A 86 9.23 -11.28 22.36
CA THR A 86 10.30 -10.44 21.80
C THR A 86 11.22 -11.26 20.89
N VAL A 87 11.45 -10.76 19.68
CA VAL A 87 12.45 -11.32 18.75
C VAL A 87 13.80 -10.63 18.91
N ASP A 88 14.86 -11.42 19.00
CA ASP A 88 16.24 -10.94 18.95
C ASP A 88 16.73 -10.91 17.50
N ARG A 89 16.69 -9.72 16.90
CA ARG A 89 17.08 -9.48 15.51
C ARG A 89 18.53 -9.82 15.24
N LEU A 90 19.44 -9.48 16.16
CA LEU A 90 20.88 -9.68 15.99
C LEU A 90 21.25 -11.15 16.17
N ALA A 91 20.72 -11.79 17.21
CA ALA A 91 20.92 -13.23 17.41
C ALA A 91 20.32 -14.06 16.27
N SER A 92 19.22 -13.61 15.65
CA SER A 92 18.64 -14.24 14.46
C SER A 92 19.62 -14.24 13.28
N LEU A 93 20.23 -13.09 12.98
CA LEU A 93 21.19 -12.96 11.88
C LEU A 93 22.47 -13.77 12.14
N GLU A 94 23.01 -13.69 13.35
CA GLU A 94 24.22 -14.43 13.72
C GLU A 94 23.99 -15.95 13.66
N LYS A 95 22.87 -16.41 14.22
CA LYS A 95 22.52 -17.83 14.17
C LYS A 95 22.28 -18.31 12.74
N TYR A 96 21.62 -17.50 11.89
CA TYR A 96 21.44 -17.85 10.49
C TYR A 96 22.78 -17.90 9.75
N HIS A 97 23.69 -16.97 10.03
CA HIS A 97 25.03 -16.98 9.46
C HIS A 97 25.77 -18.28 9.80
N GLN A 98 25.80 -18.66 11.08
CA GLN A 98 26.49 -19.86 11.54
C GLN A 98 25.86 -21.16 11.03
N THR A 99 24.53 -21.22 10.92
CA THR A 99 23.81 -22.48 10.64
C THR A 99 23.48 -22.68 9.16
N ALA A 100 23.32 -21.61 8.39
CA ALA A 100 22.87 -21.68 7.00
C ALA A 100 23.82 -21.02 5.99
N VAL A 101 24.70 -20.10 6.41
CA VAL A 101 25.65 -19.43 5.50
C VAL A 101 27.02 -20.10 5.52
N VAL A 102 27.63 -20.28 6.69
CA VAL A 102 28.96 -20.90 6.83
C VAL A 102 29.01 -22.34 6.27
N PRO A 103 28.09 -23.25 6.64
CA PRO A 103 28.11 -24.62 6.14
C PRO A 103 27.36 -24.81 4.80
N ARG A 104 26.97 -23.73 4.10
CA ARG A 104 26.03 -23.80 2.96
C ARG A 104 26.43 -24.79 1.87
N ALA A 105 27.71 -24.80 1.49
CA ALA A 105 28.20 -25.71 0.44
C ALA A 105 28.05 -27.19 0.82
N SER A 106 28.32 -27.52 2.10
CA SER A 106 28.11 -28.89 2.61
C SER A 106 26.64 -29.24 2.68
N ILE A 107 25.79 -28.31 3.11
CA ILE A 107 24.33 -28.51 3.16
C ILE A 107 23.80 -28.83 1.76
N LEU A 108 24.14 -28.00 0.75
CA LEU A 108 23.69 -28.22 -0.62
C LEU A 108 24.12 -29.58 -1.17
N ALA A 109 25.38 -29.96 -0.98
CA ALA A 109 25.88 -31.27 -1.43
C ALA A 109 25.10 -32.43 -0.80
N THR A 110 24.90 -32.39 0.52
CA THR A 110 24.14 -33.42 1.25
C THR A 110 22.68 -33.47 0.83
N GLU A 111 22.02 -32.31 0.65
CA GLU A 111 20.62 -32.27 0.24
C GLU A 111 20.42 -32.73 -1.21
N VAL A 112 21.31 -32.37 -2.13
CA VAL A 112 21.26 -32.86 -3.52
C VAL A 112 21.42 -34.38 -3.58
N GLU A 113 22.39 -34.94 -2.85
CA GLU A 113 22.58 -36.40 -2.77
C GLU A 113 21.34 -37.09 -2.19
N TRP A 114 20.80 -36.55 -1.09
CA TRP A 114 19.63 -37.11 -0.43
C TRP A 114 18.37 -37.06 -1.31
N LEU A 115 18.08 -35.92 -1.95
CA LEU A 115 16.93 -35.75 -2.86
C LEU A 115 16.96 -36.77 -4.01
N ASN A 116 18.15 -37.02 -4.57
CA ASN A 116 18.35 -38.05 -5.60
C ASN A 116 18.16 -39.46 -5.04
N SER A 117 18.64 -39.73 -3.82
CA SER A 117 18.54 -41.06 -3.19
C SER A 117 17.10 -41.51 -2.96
N ILE A 118 16.21 -40.58 -2.61
CA ILE A 118 14.77 -40.86 -2.42
C ILE A 118 13.97 -40.75 -3.72
N LYS A 119 14.62 -40.37 -4.84
CA LYS A 119 13.98 -40.15 -6.15
C LYS A 119 12.80 -39.16 -6.06
N ALA A 120 13.00 -38.03 -5.40
CA ALA A 120 11.93 -37.05 -5.21
C ALA A 120 11.41 -36.52 -6.55
N ASP A 121 10.09 -36.55 -6.74
CA ASP A 121 9.39 -35.98 -7.90
C ASP A 121 9.21 -34.47 -7.77
N LEU A 122 9.03 -33.96 -6.54
CA LEU A 122 8.85 -32.54 -6.26
C LEU A 122 9.40 -32.17 -4.88
N VAL A 123 10.12 -31.05 -4.81
CA VAL A 123 10.52 -30.41 -3.54
C VAL A 123 9.48 -29.37 -3.15
N VAL A 124 9.00 -29.44 -1.92
CA VAL A 124 8.08 -28.45 -1.36
C VAL A 124 8.75 -27.77 -0.18
N SER A 125 8.69 -26.44 -0.12
CA SER A 125 9.33 -25.67 0.94
C SER A 125 8.33 -24.78 1.69
N ASP A 126 8.17 -25.03 2.98
CA ASP A 126 7.61 -24.09 3.93
C ASP A 126 8.69 -23.07 4.34
N VAL A 127 9.13 -22.32 3.32
CA VAL A 127 10.13 -21.25 3.36
C VAL A 127 11.52 -21.57 3.91
N VAL A 128 11.97 -22.81 3.78
CA VAL A 128 13.39 -23.16 3.89
C VAL A 128 14.11 -22.72 2.61
N PRO A 129 14.99 -21.69 2.63
CA PRO A 129 15.56 -21.14 1.39
C PRO A 129 16.42 -22.15 0.63
N VAL A 130 17.36 -22.79 1.34
CA VAL A 130 18.33 -23.72 0.75
C VAL A 130 17.67 -24.93 0.06
N ALA A 131 16.44 -25.28 0.42
CA ALA A 131 15.69 -26.36 -0.23
C ALA A 131 15.39 -26.06 -1.70
N CYS A 132 15.04 -24.81 -2.04
CA CYS A 132 14.78 -24.39 -3.41
C CYS A 132 16.05 -24.47 -4.26
N ARG A 133 17.19 -24.08 -3.68
CA ARG A 133 18.49 -24.18 -4.34
C ARG A 133 18.94 -25.64 -4.53
N ALA A 134 18.83 -26.46 -3.48
CA ALA A 134 19.18 -27.88 -3.53
C ALA A 134 18.32 -28.64 -4.57
N ALA A 135 17.03 -28.32 -4.67
CA ALA A 135 16.16 -28.87 -5.70
C ALA A 135 16.66 -28.54 -7.11
N ALA A 136 17.00 -27.27 -7.36
CA ALA A 136 17.52 -26.85 -8.65
C ALA A 136 18.86 -27.50 -9.00
N ASP A 137 19.79 -27.60 -8.04
CA ASP A 137 21.08 -28.27 -8.22
C ASP A 137 20.90 -29.80 -8.45
N ALA A 138 19.82 -30.39 -7.92
CA ALA A 138 19.42 -31.78 -8.19
C ALA A 138 18.62 -31.96 -9.49
N GLY A 139 18.25 -30.88 -10.19
CA GLY A 139 17.40 -30.94 -11.39
C GLY A 139 15.92 -31.27 -11.09
N ILE A 140 15.46 -31.05 -9.85
CA ILE A 140 14.10 -31.31 -9.38
C ILE A 140 13.34 -29.98 -9.26
N ARG A 141 12.06 -30.00 -9.62
CA ARG A 141 11.18 -28.82 -9.50
C ARG A 141 10.90 -28.51 -8.03
N SER A 142 10.75 -27.24 -7.68
CA SER A 142 10.41 -26.84 -6.31
C SER A 142 9.28 -25.83 -6.22
N VAL A 143 8.43 -25.97 -5.21
CA VAL A 143 7.28 -25.09 -4.92
C VAL A 143 7.34 -24.65 -3.46
N CYS A 144 7.10 -23.37 -3.18
CA CYS A 144 6.98 -22.88 -1.81
C CYS A 144 5.51 -22.85 -1.36
N VAL A 145 5.23 -23.11 -0.08
CA VAL A 145 3.88 -22.97 0.51
C VAL A 145 4.00 -22.16 1.80
N THR A 146 3.57 -20.89 1.79
CA THR A 146 3.76 -20.00 2.95
C THR A 146 2.91 -18.72 2.87
N ASN A 147 2.88 -17.93 3.94
CA ASN A 147 2.41 -16.55 3.96
C ASN A 147 3.55 -15.51 4.15
N PHE A 148 4.78 -15.86 4.50
CA PHE A 148 5.90 -14.90 4.55
C PHE A 148 7.21 -15.54 4.10
N SER A 149 8.23 -14.74 3.81
CA SER A 149 9.56 -15.20 3.40
C SER A 149 10.69 -14.63 4.27
N TRP A 150 11.79 -15.37 4.45
CA TRP A 150 12.88 -14.94 5.35
C TRP A 150 13.65 -13.72 4.84
N ASP A 151 13.73 -13.50 3.53
CA ASP A 151 14.34 -12.29 2.95
C ASP A 151 13.56 -11.03 3.39
N PHE A 152 12.23 -11.10 3.47
CA PHE A 152 11.40 -10.01 3.97
C PHE A 152 11.58 -9.80 5.48
N ILE A 153 11.56 -10.87 6.27
CA ILE A 153 11.72 -10.77 7.74
C ILE A 153 13.11 -10.23 8.10
N TYR A 154 14.17 -10.73 7.45
CA TYR A 154 15.55 -10.32 7.76
C TYR A 154 15.96 -8.99 7.15
N ALA A 155 15.24 -8.47 6.15
CA ALA A 155 15.53 -7.14 5.59
C ALA A 155 15.54 -6.05 6.67
N GLU A 156 14.57 -6.07 7.60
CA GLU A 156 14.53 -5.11 8.71
C GLU A 156 15.64 -5.36 9.73
N TYR A 157 15.98 -6.63 9.99
CA TYR A 157 17.00 -6.98 10.98
C TYR A 157 18.37 -6.46 10.53
N VAL A 158 18.66 -6.57 9.23
CA VAL A 158 19.89 -6.07 8.62
C VAL A 158 19.95 -4.55 8.64
N MET A 159 18.82 -3.84 8.50
CA MET A 159 18.79 -2.38 8.66
C MET A 159 19.23 -1.96 10.07
N ALA A 160 18.89 -2.75 11.10
CA ALA A 160 19.31 -2.49 12.48
C ALA A 160 20.75 -2.96 12.78
N ALA A 161 21.25 -4.01 12.13
CA ALA A 161 22.55 -4.64 12.40
C ALA A 161 23.74 -4.02 11.62
N GLY A 162 23.49 -3.14 10.66
CA GLY A 162 24.53 -2.55 9.81
C GLY A 162 24.95 -3.42 8.61
N HIS A 163 25.97 -2.98 7.86
CA HIS A 163 26.30 -3.52 6.54
C HIS A 163 26.76 -4.99 6.51
N HIS A 164 27.28 -5.54 7.61
CA HIS A 164 27.93 -6.86 7.66
C HIS A 164 27.01 -8.03 7.32
N HIS A 165 25.70 -7.91 7.54
CA HIS A 165 24.73 -9.00 7.34
C HIS A 165 23.92 -8.87 6.04
N ARG A 166 24.19 -7.86 5.20
CA ARG A 166 23.41 -7.62 3.96
C ARG A 166 23.42 -8.80 2.99
N SER A 167 24.53 -9.53 2.90
CA SER A 167 24.66 -10.71 2.03
C SER A 167 23.68 -11.83 2.38
N ILE A 168 23.19 -11.90 3.63
CA ILE A 168 22.25 -12.94 4.07
C ILE A 168 20.91 -12.83 3.33
N VAL A 169 20.35 -11.62 3.26
CA VAL A 169 19.07 -11.36 2.59
C VAL A 169 19.20 -11.67 1.09
N TRP A 170 20.32 -11.27 0.48
CA TRP A 170 20.62 -11.59 -0.93
C TRP A 170 20.66 -13.09 -1.18
N GLN A 171 21.35 -13.84 -0.30
CA GLN A 171 21.47 -15.28 -0.44
C GLN A 171 20.11 -15.98 -0.33
N ILE A 172 19.28 -15.58 0.64
CA ILE A 172 17.95 -16.13 0.85
C ILE A 172 17.06 -15.89 -0.38
N ALA A 173 17.04 -14.64 -0.88
CA ALA A 173 16.23 -14.29 -2.03
C ALA A 173 16.71 -14.97 -3.31
N GLU A 174 18.01 -15.15 -3.49
CA GLU A 174 18.58 -15.96 -4.57
C GLU A 174 18.08 -17.42 -4.48
N ASP A 175 18.17 -18.02 -3.30
CA ASP A 175 17.74 -19.40 -3.08
C ASP A 175 16.25 -19.59 -3.41
N TYR A 176 15.38 -18.71 -2.92
CA TYR A 176 13.95 -18.72 -3.27
C TYR A 176 13.69 -18.50 -4.76
N SER A 177 14.56 -17.78 -5.48
CA SER A 177 14.38 -17.51 -6.91
C SER A 177 14.49 -18.77 -7.80
N HIS A 178 14.99 -19.88 -7.24
CA HIS A 178 14.99 -21.20 -7.87
C HIS A 178 13.67 -21.95 -7.73
N CYS A 179 12.76 -21.45 -6.89
CA CYS A 179 11.41 -21.96 -6.78
C CYS A 179 10.61 -21.64 -8.04
N GLU A 180 9.81 -22.60 -8.50
CA GLU A 180 8.97 -22.46 -9.68
C GLU A 180 7.83 -21.47 -9.44
N PHE A 181 7.07 -21.66 -8.36
CA PHE A 181 6.04 -20.75 -7.90
C PHE A 181 5.76 -20.91 -6.41
N LEU A 182 5.10 -19.92 -5.83
CA LEU A 182 4.64 -19.88 -4.46
C LEU A 182 3.14 -20.19 -4.38
N ILE A 183 2.75 -21.18 -3.59
CA ILE A 183 1.40 -21.32 -3.05
C ILE A 183 1.30 -20.39 -1.84
N ARG A 184 0.59 -19.27 -2.01
CA ARG A 184 0.51 -18.21 -1.00
C ARG A 184 -0.72 -18.38 -0.13
N LEU A 185 -0.46 -18.44 1.17
CA LEU A 185 -1.49 -18.57 2.19
C LEU A 185 -2.03 -17.17 2.59
N PRO A 186 -3.29 -17.05 3.04
CA PRO A 186 -3.84 -15.76 3.46
C PRO A 186 -3.03 -15.07 4.56
N GLY A 187 -3.10 -13.74 4.66
CA GLY A 187 -2.40 -13.01 5.74
C GLY A 187 -0.92 -12.90 5.45
N TYR A 188 -0.62 -12.77 4.15
CA TYR A 188 0.73 -12.82 3.64
C TYR A 188 1.47 -11.50 3.78
N CYS A 189 2.78 -11.62 3.94
CA CYS A 189 3.75 -10.55 3.79
C CYS A 189 4.11 -10.37 2.31
N PRO A 190 4.73 -9.23 1.93
CA PRO A 190 5.46 -9.12 0.69
C PRO A 190 6.53 -10.22 0.59
N MET A 191 6.55 -10.97 -0.52
CA MET A 191 7.54 -12.02 -0.76
C MET A 191 8.10 -11.92 -2.19
N PRO A 192 8.92 -10.89 -2.47
CA PRO A 192 9.35 -10.52 -3.82
C PRO A 192 10.32 -11.51 -4.47
N ALA A 193 10.92 -12.40 -3.69
CA ALA A 193 11.80 -13.45 -4.20
C ALA A 193 11.05 -14.49 -5.06
N PHE A 194 9.74 -14.63 -4.87
CA PHE A 194 8.93 -15.56 -5.64
C PHE A 194 8.39 -14.93 -6.92
N ARG A 195 8.58 -15.65 -8.02
CA ARG A 195 8.25 -15.18 -9.36
C ARG A 195 6.77 -15.31 -9.68
N ASP A 196 6.23 -16.51 -9.50
CA ASP A 196 4.85 -16.89 -9.79
C ASP A 196 4.13 -17.22 -8.46
N VAL A 197 2.86 -16.84 -8.33
CA VAL A 197 2.11 -16.96 -7.06
C VAL A 197 0.70 -17.48 -7.30
N ILE A 198 0.27 -18.45 -6.51
CA ILE A 198 -1.09 -19.01 -6.49
C ILE A 198 -1.66 -18.86 -5.08
N ASP A 199 -2.71 -18.04 -4.95
CA ASP A 199 -3.40 -17.87 -3.68
C ASP A 199 -4.33 -19.07 -3.39
N VAL A 200 -4.28 -19.58 -2.16
CA VAL A 200 -5.15 -20.68 -1.70
C VAL A 200 -5.98 -20.26 -0.49
N PRO A 201 -7.08 -20.98 -0.18
CA PRO A 201 -7.86 -20.75 1.04
C PRO A 201 -7.03 -20.96 2.32
N LEU A 202 -7.62 -20.65 3.49
CA LEU A 202 -6.94 -20.92 4.76
C LEU A 202 -6.59 -22.41 4.89
N VAL A 203 -5.37 -22.66 5.34
CA VAL A 203 -4.93 -23.99 5.77
C VAL A 203 -5.27 -24.14 7.24
N VAL A 204 -6.18 -25.05 7.54
CA VAL A 204 -6.77 -25.25 8.86
C VAL A 204 -6.85 -26.76 9.09
N ARG A 205 -6.38 -27.21 10.26
CA ARG A 205 -6.55 -28.61 10.67
C ARG A 205 -8.02 -28.89 10.98
N ARG A 206 -8.51 -30.10 10.73
CA ARG A 206 -9.91 -30.45 11.01
C ARG A 206 -10.19 -30.60 12.51
N LEU A 207 -11.44 -30.45 12.93
CA LEU A 207 -11.87 -30.84 14.27
C LEU A 207 -12.07 -32.36 14.35
N HIS A 208 -11.61 -32.96 15.45
CA HIS A 208 -11.86 -34.37 15.76
C HIS A 208 -13.05 -34.55 16.70
N LYS A 209 -13.28 -33.57 17.57
CA LYS A 209 -14.36 -33.60 18.56
C LYS A 209 -15.17 -32.32 18.51
N SER A 210 -16.46 -32.43 18.83
CA SER A 210 -17.31 -31.27 19.04
C SER A 210 -16.99 -30.57 20.36
N ARG A 211 -17.35 -29.28 20.46
CA ARG A 211 -17.28 -28.50 21.72
C ARG A 211 -17.88 -29.24 22.92
N LEU A 212 -19.00 -29.95 22.72
CA LEU A 212 -19.70 -30.65 23.79
C LEU A 212 -18.89 -31.84 24.32
N GLU A 213 -18.28 -32.60 23.43
CA GLU A 213 -17.46 -33.77 23.78
C GLU A 213 -16.21 -33.36 24.53
N VAL A 214 -15.49 -32.36 24.03
CA VAL A 214 -14.26 -31.83 24.67
C VAL A 214 -14.58 -31.30 26.07
N ARG A 215 -15.64 -30.51 26.22
CA ARG A 215 -16.04 -29.98 27.54
C ARG A 215 -16.43 -31.08 28.51
N LYS A 216 -17.13 -32.12 28.05
CA LYS A 216 -17.51 -33.27 28.88
C LYS A 216 -16.29 -34.04 29.37
N GLU A 217 -15.31 -34.29 28.51
CA GLU A 217 -14.07 -34.98 28.86
C GLU A 217 -13.23 -34.21 29.90
N LEU A 218 -13.23 -32.88 29.80
CA LEU A 218 -12.55 -32.01 30.75
C LEU A 218 -13.38 -31.71 32.01
N GLY A 219 -14.61 -32.22 32.12
CA GLY A 219 -15.51 -31.95 33.25
C GLY A 219 -15.99 -30.50 33.34
N ILE A 220 -16.04 -29.78 32.22
CA ILE A 220 -16.41 -28.35 32.16
C ILE A 220 -17.91 -28.20 31.91
N GLY A 221 -18.59 -27.46 32.80
CA GLY A 221 -20.01 -27.12 32.65
C GLY A 221 -20.29 -26.15 31.48
N ASN A 222 -21.53 -26.12 31.00
CA ASN A 222 -21.92 -25.24 29.89
C ASN A 222 -21.97 -23.75 30.27
N ASP A 223 -22.14 -23.48 31.56
CA ASP A 223 -22.18 -22.16 32.19
C ASP A 223 -20.79 -21.56 32.44
N VAL A 224 -19.75 -22.40 32.49
CA VAL A 224 -18.36 -21.98 32.71
C VAL A 224 -17.75 -21.39 31.44
N LYS A 225 -17.20 -20.18 31.50
CA LYS A 225 -16.48 -19.56 30.38
C LYS A 225 -15.06 -20.10 30.28
N VAL A 226 -14.61 -20.40 29.07
CA VAL A 226 -13.29 -21.01 28.86
C VAL A 226 -12.42 -20.09 28.00
N VAL A 227 -11.24 -19.75 28.50
CA VAL A 227 -10.17 -19.11 27.72
C VAL A 227 -9.05 -20.12 27.46
N ILE A 228 -8.58 -20.23 26.22
CA ILE A 228 -7.35 -20.97 25.92
C ILE A 228 -6.16 -20.01 25.91
N PHE A 229 -5.16 -20.31 26.74
CA PHE A 229 -3.95 -19.52 26.90
C PHE A 229 -2.80 -20.19 26.16
N ASN A 230 -2.38 -19.60 25.03
CA ASN A 230 -1.40 -20.19 24.13
C ASN A 230 -0.40 -19.16 23.59
N PHE A 231 0.85 -19.27 24.05
CA PHE A 231 1.99 -18.46 23.59
C PHE A 231 3.02 -19.31 22.80
N GLY A 232 2.59 -20.46 22.29
CA GLY A 232 3.43 -21.40 21.55
C GLY A 232 4.30 -22.30 22.44
N GLY A 233 5.20 -23.05 21.79
CA GLY A 233 5.96 -24.14 22.40
C GLY A 233 7.17 -23.77 23.27
N GLN A 234 7.37 -22.49 23.62
CA GLN A 234 8.45 -22.09 24.52
C GLN A 234 7.97 -22.11 25.98
N PRO A 235 8.73 -22.70 26.92
CA PRO A 235 8.41 -22.63 28.35
C PRO A 235 8.58 -21.18 28.84
N ALA A 236 7.47 -20.46 28.99
CA ALA A 236 7.50 -19.02 29.26
C ALA A 236 7.42 -18.66 30.76
N GLY A 237 7.40 -19.65 31.66
CA GLY A 237 7.55 -19.42 33.11
C GLY A 237 6.51 -18.46 33.72
N TRP A 238 5.29 -18.42 33.16
CA TRP A 238 4.24 -17.49 33.57
C TRP A 238 3.85 -17.67 35.04
N LYS A 239 3.87 -16.59 35.82
CA LYS A 239 3.39 -16.56 37.22
C LYS A 239 1.91 -16.16 37.28
N LEU A 240 1.05 -17.05 36.80
CA LEU A 240 -0.40 -16.84 36.74
C LEU A 240 -1.00 -16.82 38.15
N LYS A 241 -2.00 -15.96 38.37
CA LYS A 241 -2.73 -15.87 39.66
C LYS A 241 -4.22 -16.06 39.46
N GLN A 242 -4.88 -16.59 40.48
CA GLN A 242 -6.31 -16.93 40.42
C GLN A 242 -7.17 -15.71 40.08
N GLU A 243 -6.85 -14.55 40.64
CA GLU A 243 -7.57 -13.28 40.47
C GLU A 243 -7.44 -12.64 39.08
N TRP A 244 -6.63 -13.20 38.18
CA TRP A 244 -6.47 -12.69 36.81
C TRP A 244 -7.60 -13.10 35.87
N LEU A 245 -8.38 -14.10 36.24
CA LEU A 245 -9.58 -14.52 35.51
C LEU A 245 -10.82 -13.97 36.22
N PRO A 246 -11.85 -13.55 35.47
CA PRO A 246 -13.13 -13.21 36.07
C PRO A 246 -13.79 -14.43 36.72
N ASP A 247 -14.71 -14.19 37.66
CA ASP A 247 -15.47 -15.27 38.29
C ASP A 247 -16.24 -16.09 37.25
N GLY A 248 -16.24 -17.42 37.41
CA GLY A 248 -16.87 -18.34 36.46
C GLY A 248 -16.06 -18.65 35.20
N TRP A 249 -14.81 -18.18 35.13
CA TRP A 249 -13.88 -18.53 34.04
C TRP A 249 -12.90 -19.64 34.42
N LEU A 250 -12.56 -20.44 33.41
CA LEU A 250 -11.53 -21.45 33.42
C LEU A 250 -10.52 -21.17 32.32
N CYS A 251 -9.23 -21.30 32.60
CA CYS A 251 -8.17 -21.10 31.62
C CYS A 251 -7.49 -22.42 31.28
N LEU A 252 -7.45 -22.79 30.00
CA LEU A 252 -6.70 -23.94 29.51
C LEU A 252 -5.30 -23.50 29.09
N VAL A 253 -4.28 -23.92 29.82
CA VAL A 253 -2.90 -23.45 29.65
C VAL A 253 -2.09 -24.40 28.77
N CYS A 254 -1.73 -23.96 27.56
CA CYS A 254 -0.85 -24.68 26.66
C CYS A 254 0.63 -24.46 27.02
N GLY A 255 1.44 -25.53 26.98
CA GLY A 255 2.91 -25.42 27.04
C GLY A 255 3.51 -25.11 28.43
N ALA A 256 2.72 -25.25 29.51
CA ALA A 256 3.24 -25.16 30.88
C ALA A 256 4.26 -26.27 31.15
N SER A 257 5.36 -25.96 31.85
CA SER A 257 6.40 -26.94 32.16
C SER A 257 5.90 -27.97 33.19
N ASP A 258 6.45 -29.19 33.19
CA ASP A 258 5.96 -30.29 34.04
C ASP A 258 5.97 -29.93 35.54
N ASN A 259 6.89 -29.06 35.95
CA ASN A 259 7.07 -28.61 37.34
C ASN A 259 6.39 -27.27 37.67
N GLN A 260 5.65 -26.66 36.72
CA GLN A 260 4.93 -25.42 36.96
C GLN A 260 3.62 -25.70 37.71
N GLU A 261 3.50 -25.17 38.93
CA GLU A 261 2.24 -25.10 39.67
C GLU A 261 1.33 -24.02 39.08
N LEU A 262 0.06 -24.36 38.85
CA LEU A 262 -0.95 -23.46 38.32
C LEU A 262 -2.08 -23.27 39.36
N PRO A 263 -2.70 -22.08 39.44
CA PRO A 263 -3.85 -21.87 40.32
C PRO A 263 -5.06 -22.75 39.93
N PRO A 264 -6.04 -22.97 40.83
CA PRO A 264 -7.15 -23.92 40.62
C PRO A 264 -8.01 -23.68 39.36
N ASN A 265 -8.16 -22.42 38.94
CA ASN A 265 -8.90 -22.03 37.72
C ASN A 265 -8.05 -22.04 36.44
N PHE A 266 -6.83 -22.56 36.50
CA PHE A 266 -5.92 -22.75 35.36
C PHE A 266 -5.61 -24.24 35.18
N VAL A 267 -6.15 -24.84 34.12
CA VAL A 267 -5.97 -26.25 33.80
C VAL A 267 -4.75 -26.42 32.91
N LYS A 268 -3.78 -27.18 33.40
CA LYS A 268 -2.60 -27.57 32.63
C LYS A 268 -2.98 -28.57 31.55
N LEU A 269 -2.63 -28.28 30.31
CA LEU A 269 -2.82 -29.21 29.19
C LEU A 269 -1.57 -30.06 28.95
N ALA A 270 -1.78 -31.29 28.46
CA ALA A 270 -0.69 -32.15 28.01
C ALA A 270 0.04 -31.54 26.80
N LYS A 271 1.33 -31.82 26.64
CA LYS A 271 2.17 -31.22 25.59
C LYS A 271 1.77 -31.65 24.17
N ASP A 272 1.18 -32.83 24.05
CA ASP A 272 0.73 -33.49 22.82
C ASP A 272 -0.78 -33.32 22.56
N VAL A 273 -1.46 -32.48 23.36
CA VAL A 273 -2.91 -32.28 23.21
C VAL A 273 -3.25 -31.68 21.84
N TYR A 274 -4.38 -32.14 21.28
CA TYR A 274 -4.88 -31.61 20.02
C TYR A 274 -5.53 -30.23 20.21
N THR A 275 -4.76 -29.19 19.96
CA THR A 275 -5.16 -27.79 20.18
C THR A 275 -6.39 -27.31 19.40
N PRO A 276 -6.67 -27.74 18.15
CA PRO A 276 -7.85 -27.27 17.41
C PRO A 276 -9.18 -27.57 18.13
N ASP A 277 -9.32 -28.78 18.69
CA ASP A 277 -10.51 -29.18 19.46
C ASP A 277 -10.72 -28.30 20.69
N LEU A 278 -9.63 -27.98 21.40
CA LEU A 278 -9.68 -27.11 22.58
C LEU A 278 -10.01 -25.66 22.22
N MET A 279 -9.49 -25.16 21.08
CA MET A 279 -9.83 -23.84 20.56
C MET A 279 -11.33 -23.76 20.25
N ALA A 280 -11.88 -24.72 19.52
CA ALA A 280 -13.32 -24.77 19.23
C ALA A 280 -14.18 -24.97 20.49
N ALA A 281 -13.64 -25.61 21.53
CA ALA A 281 -14.30 -25.78 22.82
C ALA A 281 -14.21 -24.55 23.75
N SER A 282 -13.39 -23.55 23.40
CA SER A 282 -13.18 -22.33 24.19
C SER A 282 -14.11 -21.19 23.80
N ASP A 283 -14.39 -20.25 24.71
CA ASP A 283 -15.17 -19.04 24.43
C ASP A 283 -14.28 -17.91 23.86
N CYS A 284 -12.99 -17.90 24.17
CA CYS A 284 -12.00 -17.04 23.52
C CYS A 284 -10.58 -17.63 23.60
N MET A 285 -9.68 -17.11 22.77
CA MET A 285 -8.24 -17.38 22.82
C MET A 285 -7.48 -16.17 23.38
N LEU A 286 -6.49 -16.42 24.24
CA LEU A 286 -5.52 -15.45 24.71
C LEU A 286 -4.11 -15.90 24.33
N GLY A 287 -3.37 -15.10 23.57
CA GLY A 287 -2.06 -15.54 23.08
C GLY A 287 -1.30 -14.55 22.23
N LYS A 288 -0.28 -15.06 21.52
CA LYS A 288 0.43 -14.33 20.47
C LYS A 288 -0.11 -14.75 19.10
N ILE A 289 -0.12 -13.85 18.13
CA ILE A 289 -0.63 -14.18 16.79
C ILE A 289 0.45 -14.82 15.94
N GLY A 290 0.26 -16.08 15.58
CA GLY A 290 0.98 -16.75 14.49
C GLY A 290 -0.01 -17.34 13.48
N TYR A 291 0.44 -17.57 12.24
CA TYR A 291 -0.45 -17.99 11.15
C TYR A 291 -1.37 -19.15 11.54
N GLY A 292 -0.85 -20.25 12.10
CA GLY A 292 -1.65 -21.43 12.47
C GLY A 292 -2.74 -21.14 13.51
N THR A 293 -2.42 -20.35 14.54
CA THR A 293 -3.41 -19.95 15.55
C THR A 293 -4.45 -18.99 14.99
N VAL A 294 -4.05 -18.10 14.08
CA VAL A 294 -4.96 -17.13 13.44
C VAL A 294 -5.89 -17.83 12.47
N SER A 295 -5.38 -18.75 11.64
CA SER A 295 -6.19 -19.48 10.68
C SER A 295 -7.25 -20.34 11.37
N GLU A 296 -6.89 -21.01 12.47
CA GLU A 296 -7.82 -21.79 13.30
C GLU A 296 -8.83 -20.91 14.04
N ALA A 297 -8.40 -19.81 14.65
CA ALA A 297 -9.32 -18.89 15.32
C ALA A 297 -10.37 -18.32 14.35
N LEU A 298 -9.96 -17.94 13.13
CA LEU A 298 -10.88 -17.46 12.10
C LEU A 298 -11.83 -18.56 11.62
N ALA A 299 -11.32 -19.76 11.34
CA ALA A 299 -12.11 -20.88 10.87
C ALA A 299 -13.19 -21.31 11.89
N TYR A 300 -12.84 -21.31 13.17
CA TYR A 300 -13.76 -21.66 14.26
C TYR A 300 -14.56 -20.48 14.81
N LYS A 301 -14.37 -19.29 14.24
CA LYS A 301 -15.01 -18.03 14.68
C LYS A 301 -14.79 -17.78 16.18
N LEU A 302 -13.59 -18.08 16.65
CA LEU A 302 -13.15 -17.91 18.03
C LEU A 302 -12.59 -16.49 18.21
N PRO A 303 -13.16 -15.66 19.10
CA PRO A 303 -12.56 -14.38 19.46
C PRO A 303 -11.14 -14.55 20.00
N PHE A 304 -10.22 -13.72 19.53
CA PHE A 304 -8.80 -13.81 19.84
C PHE A 304 -8.32 -12.51 20.51
N VAL A 305 -8.06 -12.60 21.81
CA VAL A 305 -7.32 -11.60 22.56
C VAL A 305 -5.82 -11.82 22.34
N PHE A 306 -5.14 -10.89 21.68
CA PHE A 306 -3.74 -11.06 21.35
C PHE A 306 -2.84 -10.01 21.97
N VAL A 307 -1.60 -10.39 22.22
CA VAL A 307 -0.53 -9.50 22.69
C VAL A 307 0.52 -9.36 21.60
N ARG A 308 0.90 -8.12 21.31
CA ARG A 308 1.88 -7.80 20.27
C ARG A 308 3.26 -8.38 20.55
N ARG A 309 3.94 -8.78 19.48
CA ARG A 309 5.34 -9.17 19.48
C ARG A 309 6.20 -8.04 18.96
N ASP A 310 7.25 -7.75 19.71
CA ASP A 310 8.23 -6.76 19.29
C ASP A 310 9.16 -7.39 18.24
N TYR A 311 9.40 -6.63 17.16
CA TYR A 311 10.36 -6.95 16.09
C TYR A 311 10.04 -8.20 15.27
N PHE A 312 8.76 -8.51 15.03
CA PHE A 312 8.36 -9.59 14.14
C PHE A 312 7.42 -9.12 13.02
N ASN A 313 7.95 -9.09 11.79
CA ASN A 313 7.35 -8.36 10.67
C ASN A 313 6.12 -9.02 10.05
N GLU A 314 5.87 -10.30 10.33
CA GLU A 314 4.65 -10.98 9.92
C GLU A 314 3.42 -10.47 10.68
N GLU A 315 3.62 -10.05 11.93
CA GLU A 315 2.54 -9.78 12.87
C GLU A 315 1.51 -8.75 12.36
N PRO A 316 1.90 -7.58 11.80
CA PRO A 316 0.94 -6.59 11.32
C PRO A 316 -0.03 -7.14 10.27
N PHE A 317 0.40 -8.07 9.43
CA PHE A 317 -0.44 -8.66 8.38
C PHE A 317 -1.48 -9.62 8.95
N LEU A 318 -1.08 -10.44 9.93
CA LEU A 318 -1.99 -11.33 10.65
C LEU A 318 -2.97 -10.56 11.53
N ARG A 319 -2.52 -9.46 12.16
CA ARG A 319 -3.38 -8.54 12.91
C ARG A 319 -4.45 -7.94 12.01
N ASN A 320 -4.06 -7.37 10.87
CA ASN A 320 -4.99 -6.76 9.93
C ASN A 320 -6.06 -7.76 9.47
N MET A 321 -5.66 -9.02 9.27
CA MET A 321 -6.61 -10.09 8.97
C MET A 321 -7.61 -10.32 10.11
N LEU A 322 -7.15 -10.47 11.36
CA LEU A 322 -8.05 -10.65 12.51
C LEU A 322 -9.01 -9.47 12.70
N GLU A 323 -8.52 -8.23 12.53
CA GLU A 323 -9.33 -7.02 12.63
C GLU A 323 -10.37 -6.94 11.50
N TYR A 324 -9.96 -7.23 10.26
CA TYR A 324 -10.85 -7.27 9.10
C TYR A 324 -12.04 -8.22 9.31
N TYR A 325 -11.79 -9.40 9.88
CA TYR A 325 -12.83 -10.40 10.17
C TYR A 325 -13.45 -10.26 11.57
N GLN A 326 -13.27 -9.12 12.24
CA GLN A 326 -13.87 -8.80 13.55
C GLN A 326 -13.56 -9.85 14.65
N GLY A 327 -12.40 -10.49 14.56
CA GLY A 327 -11.99 -11.58 15.44
C GLY A 327 -10.97 -11.19 16.51
N GLY A 328 -10.37 -9.99 16.43
CA GLY A 328 -9.24 -9.60 17.28
C GLY A 328 -9.56 -8.57 18.36
N VAL A 329 -8.98 -8.75 19.55
CA VAL A 329 -8.83 -7.72 20.59
C VAL A 329 -7.35 -7.61 20.95
N GLU A 330 -6.74 -6.44 20.74
CA GLU A 330 -5.36 -6.20 21.19
C GLU A 330 -5.33 -5.96 22.71
N MET A 331 -4.52 -6.74 23.43
CA MET A 331 -4.16 -6.52 24.83
C MET A 331 -2.72 -6.01 24.91
N ILE A 332 -2.51 -4.91 25.64
CA ILE A 332 -1.16 -4.39 25.86
C ILE A 332 -0.37 -5.30 26.81
N ARG A 333 0.94 -5.40 26.58
CA ARG A 333 1.85 -6.28 27.35
C ARG A 333 1.80 -6.04 28.86
N ARG A 334 1.64 -4.78 29.30
CA ARG A 334 1.48 -4.42 30.71
C ARG A 334 0.30 -5.18 31.34
N ASP A 335 -0.85 -5.14 30.70
CA ASP A 335 -2.09 -5.70 31.25
C ASP A 335 -2.06 -7.23 31.26
N LEU A 336 -1.38 -7.85 30.29
CA LEU A 336 -1.07 -9.28 30.32
C LEU A 336 -0.29 -9.64 31.60
N LEU A 337 0.78 -8.89 31.88
CA LEU A 337 1.72 -9.19 32.98
C LEU A 337 1.18 -8.83 34.37
N THR A 338 0.28 -7.84 34.45
CA THR A 338 -0.36 -7.42 35.71
C THR A 338 -1.69 -8.12 35.97
N GLY A 339 -2.18 -8.96 35.04
CA GLY A 339 -3.42 -9.71 35.20
C GLY A 339 -4.69 -8.90 34.97
N HIS A 340 -4.62 -7.76 34.28
CA HIS A 340 -5.80 -6.93 33.99
C HIS A 340 -6.55 -7.46 32.76
N TRP A 341 -6.93 -8.75 32.78
CA TRP A 341 -7.45 -9.45 31.61
C TRP A 341 -8.96 -9.26 31.42
N THR A 342 -9.72 -9.05 32.50
CA THR A 342 -11.19 -8.98 32.50
C THR A 342 -11.78 -8.10 31.40
N PRO A 343 -11.36 -6.83 31.20
CA PRO A 343 -11.99 -5.99 30.17
C PRO A 343 -11.78 -6.52 28.75
N TYR A 344 -10.65 -7.18 28.50
CA TYR A 344 -10.32 -7.75 27.20
C TYR A 344 -11.12 -9.02 26.93
N LEU A 345 -11.29 -9.88 27.94
CA LEU A 345 -12.07 -11.11 27.87
C LEU A 345 -13.56 -10.81 27.67
N GLU A 346 -14.11 -9.85 28.41
CA GLU A 346 -15.50 -9.39 28.25
C GLU A 346 -15.73 -8.78 26.86
N ARG A 347 -14.79 -7.96 26.38
CA ARG A 347 -14.83 -7.42 25.02
C ARG A 347 -14.78 -8.53 23.98
N ALA A 348 -13.94 -9.55 24.16
CA ALA A 348 -13.84 -10.67 23.24
C ALA A 348 -15.17 -11.44 23.12
N LEU A 349 -15.91 -11.62 24.22
CA LEU A 349 -17.24 -12.24 24.19
C LEU A 349 -18.29 -11.43 23.42
N SER A 350 -18.10 -10.12 23.27
CA SER A 350 -18.99 -9.25 22.49
C SER A 350 -18.71 -9.30 20.98
N LEU A 351 -17.56 -9.85 20.56
CA LEU A 351 -17.19 -9.94 19.16
C LEU A 351 -18.05 -10.96 18.42
N LYS A 352 -18.21 -10.72 17.11
CA LYS A 352 -18.89 -11.63 16.18
C LYS A 352 -17.97 -11.92 15.00
N PRO A 353 -16.98 -12.82 15.15
CA PRO A 353 -16.03 -13.13 14.08
C PRO A 353 -16.77 -13.60 12.82
N CYS A 354 -16.41 -13.02 11.67
CA CYS A 354 -17.19 -13.13 10.42
C CYS A 354 -16.39 -13.69 9.24
N TYR A 355 -15.44 -14.61 9.48
CA TYR A 355 -14.72 -15.26 8.38
C TYR A 355 -15.67 -16.11 7.51
N GLU A 356 -15.68 -15.82 6.21
CA GLU A 356 -16.51 -16.48 5.19
C GLU A 356 -15.69 -17.12 4.06
N GLY A 357 -14.36 -17.05 4.13
CA GLY A 357 -13.48 -17.66 3.12
C GLY A 357 -13.41 -19.18 3.24
N GLY A 358 -12.80 -19.83 2.24
CA GLY A 358 -12.57 -21.28 2.28
C GLY A 358 -11.57 -21.67 3.38
N ILE A 359 -11.72 -22.88 3.92
CA ILE A 359 -10.87 -23.49 4.96
C ILE A 359 -10.19 -24.78 4.50
N ASN A 360 -10.38 -25.17 3.23
CA ASN A 360 -9.80 -26.37 2.63
C ASN A 360 -8.46 -26.09 1.93
N GLY A 361 -7.70 -25.09 2.38
CA GLY A 361 -6.44 -24.69 1.77
C GLY A 361 -5.42 -25.83 1.71
N GLY A 362 -5.43 -26.74 2.69
CA GLY A 362 -4.53 -27.90 2.72
C GLY A 362 -4.79 -28.88 1.58
N GLU A 363 -6.06 -29.15 1.29
CA GLU A 363 -6.49 -29.96 0.15
C GLU A 363 -6.14 -29.30 -1.18
N VAL A 364 -6.48 -28.01 -1.32
CA VAL A 364 -6.21 -27.24 -2.55
C VAL A 364 -4.71 -27.18 -2.83
N ALA A 365 -3.88 -26.91 -1.82
CA ALA A 365 -2.43 -26.91 -1.96
C ALA A 365 -1.91 -28.30 -2.35
N ALA A 366 -2.38 -29.37 -1.71
CA ALA A 366 -1.98 -30.73 -2.06
C ALA A 366 -2.34 -31.11 -3.50
N HIS A 367 -3.50 -30.69 -4.02
CA HIS A 367 -3.86 -30.90 -5.43
C HIS A 367 -2.95 -30.14 -6.40
N ILE A 368 -2.63 -28.87 -6.11
CA ILE A 368 -1.70 -28.08 -6.93
C ILE A 368 -0.32 -28.74 -6.95
N LEU A 369 0.16 -29.22 -5.81
CA LEU A 369 1.45 -29.91 -5.69
C LEU A 369 1.47 -31.22 -6.50
N GLN A 370 0.39 -32.02 -6.43
CA GLN A 370 0.22 -33.23 -7.25
C GLN A 370 0.27 -32.92 -8.73
N ASP A 371 -0.53 -31.96 -9.18
CA ASP A 371 -0.58 -31.52 -10.56
C ASP A 371 0.80 -31.05 -11.06
N THR A 372 1.52 -30.32 -10.23
CA THR A 372 2.87 -29.83 -10.56
C THR A 372 3.85 -30.98 -10.69
N ALA A 373 3.84 -31.93 -9.75
CA ALA A 373 4.70 -33.11 -9.78
C ALA A 373 4.47 -34.01 -11.02
N ILE A 374 3.24 -34.06 -11.56
CA ILE A 374 2.93 -34.79 -12.80
C ILE A 374 3.22 -34.01 -14.09
N GLY A 375 3.76 -32.78 -14.00
CA GLY A 375 4.18 -32.00 -15.17
C GLY A 375 3.26 -30.85 -15.56
N LYS A 376 2.18 -30.57 -14.82
CA LYS A 376 1.33 -29.42 -15.11
C LYS A 376 2.07 -28.13 -14.75
N ASN A 377 2.24 -27.23 -15.73
CA ASN A 377 2.88 -25.94 -15.50
C ASN A 377 1.84 -24.92 -15.03
N TYR A 378 2.11 -24.37 -13.86
CA TYR A 378 1.41 -23.20 -13.32
C TYR A 378 2.25 -21.91 -13.43
N ALA A 379 3.54 -22.04 -13.73
CA ALA A 379 4.46 -20.92 -13.93
C ALA A 379 4.41 -20.36 -15.36
N SER A 380 4.73 -19.07 -15.48
CA SER A 380 4.95 -18.41 -16.77
C SER A 380 6.35 -18.79 -17.30
N ASP A 381 6.58 -18.89 -18.60
CA ASP A 381 7.93 -19.17 -19.17
C ASP A 381 8.84 -17.93 -19.34
N LYS A 382 8.39 -16.74 -18.91
CA LYS A 382 9.09 -15.47 -19.17
C LYS A 382 9.88 -14.92 -17.94
N LEU A 383 11.22 -15.10 -17.94
CA LEU A 383 12.30 -14.42 -17.15
C LEU A 383 12.94 -15.20 -15.97
N SER A 384 14.28 -15.15 -15.87
CA SER A 384 15.08 -15.76 -14.78
C SER A 384 15.17 -14.87 -13.52
N GLY A 385 15.08 -15.50 -12.34
CA GLY A 385 14.96 -14.83 -11.03
C GLY A 385 16.11 -13.89 -10.64
N ALA A 386 17.35 -14.19 -11.07
CA ALA A 386 18.53 -13.40 -10.73
C ALA A 386 18.53 -11.96 -11.30
N ARG A 387 17.72 -11.64 -12.32
CA ARG A 387 17.58 -10.28 -12.85
C ARG A 387 16.68 -9.39 -11.99
N ARG A 388 15.64 -9.95 -11.35
CA ARG A 388 14.74 -9.20 -10.45
C ARG A 388 15.40 -8.81 -9.13
N LEU A 389 16.34 -9.62 -8.63
CA LEU A 389 17.06 -9.33 -7.40
C LEU A 389 17.96 -8.08 -7.52
N ARG A 390 18.53 -7.85 -8.71
CA ARG A 390 19.28 -6.64 -9.05
C ARG A 390 18.37 -5.42 -9.17
N ASP A 391 17.21 -5.62 -9.78
CA ASP A 391 16.14 -4.63 -9.85
C ASP A 391 15.51 -4.37 -8.47
N ALA A 392 15.78 -5.22 -7.46
CA ALA A 392 15.38 -5.17 -6.04
C ALA A 392 16.45 -4.54 -5.09
N ILE A 393 17.57 -4.00 -5.62
CA ILE A 393 18.63 -3.30 -4.84
C ILE A 393 18.54 -1.76 -4.91
N VAL A 394 18.03 -1.21 -6.00
CA VAL A 394 18.09 0.22 -6.38
C VAL A 394 16.89 1.06 -5.86
N LEU A 395 15.77 0.47 -5.45
CA LEU A 395 14.48 1.15 -5.26
C LEU A 395 13.71 0.66 -4.00
N GLY A 396 14.18 0.84 -2.75
CA GLY A 396 13.48 0.38 -1.52
C GLY A 396 11.93 0.21 -1.59
N TYR A 397 11.47 -1.05 -1.75
CA TYR A 397 10.55 -1.47 -2.83
C TYR A 397 9.06 -1.19 -2.73
N GLN A 398 8.62 -0.53 -3.82
CA GLN A 398 7.31 -0.52 -4.45
C GLN A 398 6.79 -1.94 -4.74
N LEU A 399 5.47 -2.08 -4.64
CA LEU A 399 4.67 -3.28 -4.93
C LEU A 399 5.00 -3.87 -6.31
N GLN A 400 5.29 -5.19 -6.37
CA GLN A 400 5.34 -5.90 -7.65
C GLN A 400 3.94 -6.24 -8.17
N ARG A 401 3.75 -5.98 -9.46
CA ARG A 401 2.65 -6.47 -10.31
C ARG A 401 2.49 -7.99 -10.21
N ALA A 402 1.23 -8.43 -10.17
CA ALA A 402 0.86 -9.85 -10.33
C ALA A 402 1.47 -10.42 -11.63
N PRO A 403 2.12 -11.59 -11.61
CA PRO A 403 2.54 -12.30 -12.81
C PRO A 403 1.30 -12.58 -13.67
N GLY A 404 1.37 -12.27 -14.96
CA GLY A 404 0.19 -12.27 -15.86
C GLY A 404 -0.49 -10.91 -16.04
N ARG A 405 -0.12 -9.88 -15.26
CA ARG A 405 -0.42 -8.47 -15.53
C ARG A 405 0.84 -7.68 -15.90
N ASP A 406 1.66 -8.22 -16.78
CA ASP A 406 2.40 -7.33 -17.66
C ASP A 406 1.30 -6.63 -18.46
N ILE A 407 1.02 -5.34 -18.18
CA ILE A 407 0.30 -4.53 -19.17
C ILE A 407 1.33 -4.31 -20.29
N GLY A 408 1.60 -5.38 -21.05
CA GLY A 408 2.24 -5.23 -22.33
C GLY A 408 1.38 -4.25 -23.11
N ILE A 409 2.01 -3.30 -23.80
CA ILE A 409 1.32 -2.49 -24.80
C ILE A 409 0.63 -3.49 -25.70
N PRO A 410 -0.69 -3.63 -25.62
CA PRO A 410 -1.33 -4.71 -26.31
C PRO A 410 -1.10 -4.56 -27.82
N ASP A 411 -1.08 -5.64 -28.61
CA ASP A 411 -0.79 -5.52 -30.05
C ASP A 411 -1.72 -4.54 -30.80
N TRP A 412 -2.90 -4.30 -30.23
CA TRP A 412 -3.89 -3.35 -30.70
C TRP A 412 -3.59 -1.88 -30.33
N TYR A 413 -2.57 -1.60 -29.51
CA TYR A 413 -1.92 -0.28 -29.32
C TYR A 413 -0.74 -0.03 -30.28
N SER A 414 -0.46 -0.96 -31.22
CA SER A 414 0.44 -0.66 -32.34
C SER A 414 -0.23 0.30 -33.34
N LEU A 415 0.58 0.99 -34.15
CA LEU A 415 0.07 1.86 -35.22
C LEU A 415 -0.79 1.06 -36.19
N ALA A 416 -1.92 1.63 -36.62
CA ALA A 416 -2.67 1.11 -37.75
C ALA A 416 -1.78 1.13 -39.00
N GLU A 417 -1.51 -0.03 -39.59
CA GLU A 417 -0.83 -0.13 -40.88
C GLU A 417 -1.78 0.39 -41.95
N ASN A 418 -1.78 1.70 -42.20
CA ASN A 418 -2.23 2.27 -43.46
C ASN A 418 -1.42 3.54 -43.77
N GLU A 419 -0.58 3.39 -44.79
CA GLU A 419 0.10 4.41 -45.60
C GLU A 419 1.15 5.33 -44.95
N ALA A 420 2.29 4.76 -44.56
CA ALA A 420 3.57 5.45 -44.73
C ALA A 420 4.25 4.92 -45.99
N ARG A 421 3.95 5.52 -47.14
CA ARG A 421 4.80 5.36 -48.32
C ARG A 421 6.19 5.93 -47.99
N LEU A 422 7.16 5.02 -47.88
CA LEU A 422 8.59 5.15 -48.20
C LEU A 422 9.11 6.60 -48.36
N ARG A 423 9.97 7.04 -47.44
CA ARG A 423 11.06 7.97 -47.76
C ARG A 423 12.42 7.31 -47.47
N PRO A 424 13.44 7.58 -48.30
CA PRO A 424 14.72 6.90 -48.22
C PRO A 424 15.56 7.46 -47.09
N THR A 425 16.19 6.55 -46.35
CA THR A 425 17.26 6.78 -45.37
C THR A 425 18.35 7.72 -45.92
N LEU A 426 18.61 8.83 -45.23
CA LEU A 426 19.81 9.66 -45.46
C LEU A 426 21.07 8.98 -44.89
N PRO A 427 22.28 9.25 -45.45
CA PRO A 427 23.51 8.59 -45.04
C PRO A 427 24.11 9.18 -43.76
N ASN A 428 24.72 8.30 -42.97
CA ASN A 428 25.51 8.63 -41.78
C ASN A 428 26.58 9.68 -42.07
N THR A 429 26.64 10.72 -41.23
CA THR A 429 27.75 11.69 -41.22
C THR A 429 28.57 11.47 -39.94
N GLU A 430 29.88 11.26 -40.09
CA GLU A 430 30.84 11.17 -38.99
C GLU A 430 31.02 12.55 -38.33
N ILE A 431 31.00 12.62 -36.99
CA ILE A 431 31.29 13.86 -36.25
C ILE A 431 32.67 13.76 -35.60
N ASN A 432 33.53 14.69 -35.98
CA ASN A 432 34.83 14.99 -35.40
C ASN A 432 34.68 16.07 -34.31
N GLY A 433 35.61 16.11 -33.35
CA GLY A 433 35.38 16.64 -31.99
C GLY A 433 35.35 18.16 -31.76
N ASN A 434 34.97 18.47 -30.50
CA ASN A 434 34.96 19.75 -29.76
C ASN A 434 33.89 20.80 -30.14
N ALA A 435 32.66 20.58 -29.64
CA ALA A 435 31.65 21.63 -29.44
C ALA A 435 31.01 21.48 -28.05
N SER A 436 30.55 22.59 -27.47
CA SER A 436 30.07 22.65 -26.08
C SER A 436 28.77 21.85 -25.90
N LEU A 437 28.55 21.28 -24.72
CA LEU A 437 27.41 20.39 -24.40
C LEU A 437 26.01 20.98 -24.65
N VAL A 438 25.90 22.29 -24.91
CA VAL A 438 24.66 23.00 -25.26
C VAL A 438 24.36 22.92 -26.75
N GLU A 439 25.38 22.88 -27.63
CA GLU A 439 25.20 22.85 -29.10
C GLU A 439 24.76 21.47 -29.61
N LEU A 440 25.21 20.38 -28.99
CA LEU A 440 24.87 19.00 -29.38
C LEU A 440 23.41 18.58 -29.07
N CYS A 441 22.64 19.40 -28.35
CA CYS A 441 21.26 19.06 -27.95
C CYS A 441 20.21 19.58 -28.95
N ILE A 442 20.60 20.56 -29.79
CA ILE A 442 19.72 21.35 -30.67
C ILE A 442 19.73 20.80 -32.10
N GLU A 443 20.52 19.76 -32.41
CA GLU A 443 20.63 19.26 -33.79
C GLU A 443 19.29 18.73 -34.39
N ASN A 444 18.28 18.43 -33.55
CA ASN A 444 16.97 17.90 -34.01
C ASN A 444 15.73 18.75 -33.65
N PHE A 445 15.83 19.78 -32.79
CA PHE A 445 14.69 20.65 -32.43
C PHE A 445 15.11 22.12 -32.36
N GLU A 446 14.31 22.99 -32.96
CA GLU A 446 14.41 24.45 -32.82
C GLU A 446 13.41 24.95 -31.76
N ILE A 447 13.88 25.75 -30.79
CA ILE A 447 12.98 26.38 -29.80
C ILE A 447 12.32 27.58 -30.47
N LEU A 448 11.06 27.41 -30.89
CA LEU A 448 10.27 28.48 -31.52
C LEU A 448 9.86 29.56 -30.50
N HIS A 449 9.46 29.13 -29.30
CA HIS A 449 9.00 29.98 -28.20
C HIS A 449 9.42 29.42 -26.83
N GLY A 450 9.75 30.31 -25.89
CA GLY A 450 10.19 29.95 -24.53
C GLY A 450 11.71 29.85 -24.36
N ASP A 451 12.15 29.44 -23.18
CA ASP A 451 13.57 29.23 -22.83
C ASP A 451 13.72 27.99 -21.93
N LEU A 452 14.92 27.39 -21.94
CA LEU A 452 15.29 26.27 -21.09
C LEU A 452 15.60 26.69 -19.65
N HIS A 453 15.78 27.99 -19.39
CA HIS A 453 16.13 28.57 -18.09
C HIS A 453 17.39 27.96 -17.47
N GLY A 454 18.29 27.38 -18.28
CA GLY A 454 19.49 26.68 -17.82
C GLY A 454 19.23 25.36 -17.07
N LEU A 455 18.02 24.79 -17.15
CA LEU A 455 17.63 23.58 -16.43
C LEU A 455 18.09 22.32 -17.16
N SER A 456 19.06 21.60 -16.57
CA SER A 456 19.69 20.42 -17.18
C SER A 456 18.75 19.21 -17.32
N ASP A 457 17.75 19.10 -16.46
CA ASP A 457 16.71 18.07 -16.54
C ASP A 457 15.74 18.31 -17.72
N THR A 458 15.42 19.56 -18.04
CA THR A 458 14.68 19.91 -19.26
C THR A 458 15.48 19.57 -20.51
N VAL A 459 16.78 19.86 -20.53
CA VAL A 459 17.67 19.45 -21.62
C VAL A 459 17.69 17.92 -21.77
N ALA A 460 17.78 17.17 -20.66
CA ALA A 460 17.74 15.72 -20.68
C ALA A 460 16.40 15.18 -21.20
N PHE A 461 15.28 15.80 -20.82
CA PHE A 461 13.96 15.45 -21.35
C PHE A 461 13.87 15.68 -22.87
N LEU A 462 14.32 16.83 -23.37
CA LEU A 462 14.32 17.13 -24.81
C LEU A 462 15.22 16.17 -25.60
N LYS A 463 16.37 15.76 -25.05
CA LYS A 463 17.20 14.68 -25.64
C LYS A 463 16.47 13.36 -25.71
N SER A 464 15.74 13.02 -24.64
CA SER A 464 14.94 11.79 -24.64
C SER A 464 13.79 11.87 -25.64
N LEU A 465 13.20 13.05 -25.84
CA LEU A 465 12.15 13.30 -26.82
C LEU A 465 12.70 13.21 -28.25
N SER A 466 13.84 13.82 -28.55
CA SER A 466 14.46 13.78 -29.88
C SER A 466 14.98 12.40 -30.26
N GLY A 467 15.41 11.63 -29.27
CA GLY A 467 15.81 10.23 -29.44
C GLY A 467 14.66 9.28 -29.80
N LEU A 468 13.40 9.76 -29.87
CA LEU A 468 12.25 8.95 -30.32
C LEU A 468 12.11 8.90 -31.84
N ASP A 469 12.63 9.89 -32.58
CA ASP A 469 12.56 9.95 -34.05
C ASP A 469 13.63 9.08 -34.74
N GLY A 470 14.78 8.90 -34.07
CA GLY A 470 15.85 8.02 -34.53
C GLY A 470 15.50 6.55 -34.32
N GLY A 471 15.15 5.83 -35.40
CA GLY A 471 14.88 4.39 -35.35
C GLY A 471 15.95 3.62 -34.57
N SER A 472 15.58 3.06 -33.42
CA SER A 472 16.52 2.41 -32.51
C SER A 472 17.19 1.19 -33.14
N ASP A 473 18.52 1.12 -33.12
CA ASP A 473 19.28 -0.09 -33.46
C ASP A 473 18.83 -1.26 -32.56
N PRO A 474 18.33 -2.38 -33.11
CA PRO A 474 17.76 -3.50 -32.34
C PRO A 474 18.73 -4.21 -31.39
N LYS A 475 20.00 -3.81 -31.34
CA LYS A 475 21.10 -4.50 -30.63
C LYS A 475 21.47 -3.92 -29.26
N SER A 476 20.81 -2.87 -28.76
CA SER A 476 21.07 -2.37 -27.40
C SER A 476 20.40 -3.25 -26.31
N PRO A 477 21.00 -3.44 -25.11
CA PRO A 477 20.60 -4.51 -24.18
C PRO A 477 19.33 -4.21 -23.36
N GLU A 478 18.65 -3.09 -23.58
CA GLU A 478 17.52 -2.63 -22.76
C GLU A 478 16.16 -2.78 -23.47
N LYS A 479 15.70 -4.03 -23.62
CA LYS A 479 14.37 -4.36 -24.20
C LYS A 479 13.15 -3.71 -23.51
N ARG A 480 13.31 -3.00 -22.39
CA ARG A 480 12.22 -2.53 -21.50
C ARG A 480 11.85 -1.06 -21.73
N GLN A 481 12.82 -0.16 -21.90
CA GLN A 481 12.60 1.23 -22.35
C GLN A 481 12.06 1.30 -23.79
N LEU A 482 12.21 0.21 -24.56
CA LEU A 482 11.76 0.12 -25.95
C LEU A 482 10.24 0.28 -26.11
N ARG A 483 9.42 -0.13 -25.13
CA ARG A 483 7.94 -0.14 -25.27
C ARG A 483 7.32 1.25 -25.25
N GLU A 484 7.56 1.99 -24.17
CA GLU A 484 7.04 3.36 -24.02
C GLU A 484 7.62 4.27 -25.11
N ARG A 485 8.90 4.07 -25.47
CA ARG A 485 9.52 4.78 -26.58
C ARG A 485 8.89 4.46 -27.93
N ILE A 486 8.53 3.20 -28.23
CA ILE A 486 7.80 2.85 -29.46
C ILE A 486 6.44 3.55 -29.50
N ALA A 487 5.68 3.52 -28.40
CA ALA A 487 4.38 4.20 -28.35
C ALA A 487 4.51 5.72 -28.46
N ALA A 488 5.50 6.31 -27.79
CA ALA A 488 5.77 7.76 -27.84
C ALA A 488 6.26 8.21 -29.23
N ALA A 489 7.11 7.42 -29.89
CA ALA A 489 7.56 7.70 -31.26
C ALA A 489 6.41 7.73 -32.27
N ALA A 490 5.34 6.99 -32.00
CA ALA A 490 4.12 6.96 -32.80
C ALA A 490 3.15 8.12 -32.52
N LEU A 491 3.29 8.84 -31.40
CA LEU A 491 2.38 9.92 -31.00
C LEU A 491 2.60 11.20 -31.81
N PHE A 492 3.86 11.58 -32.04
CA PHE A 492 4.20 12.89 -32.55
C PHE A 492 4.39 12.89 -34.07
N ASN A 493 4.01 14.02 -34.68
CA ASN A 493 4.49 14.44 -35.98
C ASN A 493 5.66 15.40 -35.75
N TRP A 494 6.88 14.93 -36.04
CA TRP A 494 8.12 15.66 -35.75
C TRP A 494 8.35 16.89 -36.62
N GLU A 495 7.59 17.04 -37.72
CA GLU A 495 7.60 18.22 -38.57
C GLU A 495 6.67 19.34 -38.06
N GLU A 496 5.91 19.10 -36.99
CA GLU A 496 4.92 20.04 -36.43
C GLU A 496 5.31 20.43 -34.99
N GLU A 497 4.73 21.52 -34.48
CA GLU A 497 5.03 22.05 -33.16
C GLU A 497 4.72 21.05 -32.03
N ILE A 498 5.59 21.00 -31.01
CA ILE A 498 5.40 20.26 -29.77
C ILE A 498 5.57 21.23 -28.60
N TYR A 499 4.58 21.27 -27.72
CA TYR A 499 4.54 22.14 -26.55
C TYR A 499 5.05 21.38 -25.34
N VAL A 500 6.09 21.89 -24.67
CA VAL A 500 6.68 21.23 -23.50
C VAL A 500 6.50 22.12 -22.27
N ALA A 501 6.00 21.53 -21.19
CA ALA A 501 5.92 22.19 -19.89
C ALA A 501 6.65 21.36 -18.83
N ARG A 502 7.15 22.05 -17.80
CA ARG A 502 7.82 21.47 -16.64
C ARG A 502 7.17 21.99 -15.38
N ALA A 503 6.88 21.13 -14.41
CA ALA A 503 6.40 21.53 -13.09
C ALA A 503 7.11 20.73 -11.98
N PRO A 504 7.67 21.39 -10.95
CA PRO A 504 8.39 20.73 -9.86
C PRO A 504 7.44 20.03 -8.90
N GLY A 505 7.96 19.03 -8.18
CA GLY A 505 7.35 18.58 -6.93
C GLY A 505 7.55 19.61 -5.81
N ARG A 506 7.26 19.21 -4.58
CA ARG A 506 7.27 20.13 -3.44
C ARG A 506 7.78 19.46 -2.17
N LEU A 507 8.38 20.27 -1.30
CA LEU A 507 8.73 19.93 0.06
C LEU A 507 7.90 20.78 1.02
N ASP A 508 7.23 20.10 1.96
CA ASP A 508 6.54 20.75 3.08
C ASP A 508 7.55 21.22 4.14
N VAL A 509 7.86 22.52 4.13
CA VAL A 509 8.82 23.11 5.08
C VAL A 509 8.11 23.49 6.38
N MET A 510 7.00 24.23 6.28
CA MET A 510 6.10 24.52 7.41
C MET A 510 4.66 24.68 6.92
N GLY A 511 3.68 24.26 7.71
CA GLY A 511 2.26 24.29 7.33
C GLY A 511 1.54 22.97 7.52
N GLY A 512 2.21 21.83 7.30
CA GLY A 512 1.62 20.52 7.57
C GLY A 512 0.30 20.28 6.83
N ILE A 513 -0.57 19.46 7.44
CA ILE A 513 -1.91 19.15 6.90
C ILE A 513 -2.90 20.24 7.34
N ALA A 514 -2.68 21.48 6.88
CA ALA A 514 -3.52 22.64 7.19
C ALA A 514 -4.05 23.36 5.94
N ASP A 515 -3.78 22.81 4.76
CA ASP A 515 -4.01 23.37 3.43
C ASP A 515 -5.47 23.52 3.00
N TYR A 516 -6.41 22.86 3.67
CA TYR A 516 -7.85 23.08 3.46
C TYR A 516 -8.49 24.02 4.49
N SER A 517 -7.72 24.49 5.48
CA SER A 517 -8.25 25.18 6.66
C SER A 517 -7.99 26.69 6.69
N GLY A 518 -7.34 27.20 5.63
CA GLY A 518 -6.99 28.61 5.45
C GLY A 518 -5.64 29.03 6.04
N SER A 519 -4.84 28.11 6.58
CA SER A 519 -3.56 28.45 7.20
C SER A 519 -2.55 29.05 6.22
N LEU A 520 -1.70 29.95 6.74
CA LEU A 520 -0.44 30.36 6.16
C LEU A 520 0.54 29.18 6.19
N VAL A 521 1.21 28.94 5.07
CA VAL A 521 2.18 27.85 4.92
C VAL A 521 3.45 28.35 4.19
N LEU A 522 4.59 27.70 4.43
CA LEU A 522 5.88 27.98 3.81
C LEU A 522 6.38 26.77 3.05
N GLN A 523 6.51 26.91 1.74
CA GLN A 523 6.57 25.76 0.85
C GLN A 523 7.67 25.88 -0.18
N MET A 524 8.39 24.79 -0.45
CA MET A 524 9.57 24.86 -1.32
C MET A 524 9.38 23.96 -2.54
N PRO A 525 9.48 24.47 -3.77
CA PRO A 525 9.57 23.60 -4.93
C PRO A 525 10.88 22.81 -4.86
N ILE A 526 10.81 21.50 -5.11
CA ILE A 526 12.01 20.66 -5.18
C ILE A 526 12.62 20.72 -6.58
N ARG A 527 13.85 20.21 -6.69
CA ARG A 527 14.56 20.15 -7.97
C ARG A 527 13.89 19.16 -8.93
N GLU A 528 13.47 18.01 -8.42
CA GLU A 528 12.78 16.97 -9.16
C GLU A 528 11.46 17.49 -9.73
N ALA A 529 11.20 17.23 -11.01
CA ALA A 529 10.06 17.77 -11.73
C ALA A 529 9.42 16.75 -12.68
N CYS A 530 8.20 17.06 -13.07
CA CYS A 530 7.48 16.43 -14.15
C CYS A 530 7.61 17.28 -15.42
N HIS A 531 7.88 16.62 -16.53
CA HIS A 531 7.88 17.17 -17.88
C HIS A 531 6.74 16.54 -18.67
N VAL A 532 6.01 17.38 -19.40
CA VAL A 532 4.92 16.97 -20.27
C VAL A 532 5.12 17.58 -21.66
N ALA A 533 5.08 16.74 -22.69
CA ALA A 533 5.05 17.16 -24.09
C ALA A 533 3.66 16.94 -24.67
N VAL A 534 3.10 17.97 -25.32
CA VAL A 534 1.76 17.97 -25.92
C VAL A 534 1.85 18.35 -27.39
N GLN A 535 1.13 17.65 -28.25
CA GLN A 535 0.90 18.05 -29.63
C GLN A 535 -0.58 17.94 -29.96
N LYS A 536 -1.11 18.97 -30.62
CA LYS A 536 -2.45 18.97 -31.20
C LYS A 536 -2.37 18.60 -32.67
N ASN A 537 -3.29 17.77 -33.15
CA ASN A 537 -3.38 17.41 -34.56
C ASN A 537 -4.84 17.38 -35.00
N HIS A 538 -5.11 17.87 -36.21
CA HIS A 538 -6.42 17.72 -36.81
C HIS A 538 -6.84 16.23 -36.82
N PRO A 539 -8.09 15.86 -36.50
CA PRO A 539 -8.50 14.46 -36.34
C PRO A 539 -8.19 13.57 -37.56
N SER A 540 -8.21 14.14 -38.78
CA SER A 540 -7.86 13.41 -40.01
C SER A 540 -6.36 13.16 -40.23
N ARG A 541 -5.49 13.93 -39.57
CA ARG A 541 -4.01 13.79 -39.65
C ARG A 541 -3.44 13.02 -38.46
N GLN A 542 -4.25 12.76 -37.43
CA GLN A 542 -3.82 12.07 -36.22
C GLN A 542 -3.46 10.61 -36.51
N LYS A 543 -2.27 10.19 -36.08
CA LYS A 543 -1.87 8.78 -36.10
C LYS A 543 -2.60 8.04 -34.97
N LEU A 544 -3.52 7.17 -35.35
CA LEU A 544 -4.29 6.38 -34.39
C LEU A 544 -3.62 5.03 -34.09
N TRP A 545 -3.68 4.63 -32.83
CA TRP A 545 -3.46 3.24 -32.45
C TRP A 545 -4.56 2.34 -33.03
N LYS A 546 -4.27 1.07 -33.36
CA LYS A 546 -5.20 0.14 -34.03
C LYS A 546 -6.57 0.06 -33.36
N HIS A 547 -6.63 0.02 -32.03
CA HIS A 547 -7.89 -0.04 -31.29
C HIS A 547 -8.66 1.27 -31.29
N ALA A 548 -7.99 2.43 -31.22
CA ALA A 548 -8.63 3.73 -31.38
C ALA A 548 -9.25 3.84 -32.78
N GLN A 549 -8.53 3.41 -33.82
CA GLN A 549 -9.07 3.34 -35.18
C GLN A 549 -10.29 2.39 -35.27
N ALA A 550 -10.23 1.22 -34.65
CA ALA A 550 -11.35 0.27 -34.63
C ALA A 550 -12.59 0.83 -33.91
N ARG A 551 -12.42 1.57 -32.81
CA ARG A 551 -13.52 2.28 -32.13
C ARG A 551 -14.19 3.28 -33.06
N GLN A 552 -13.41 4.08 -33.79
CA GLN A 552 -13.95 5.09 -34.71
C GLN A 552 -14.73 4.46 -35.88
N GLN A 553 -14.18 3.40 -36.49
CA GLN A 553 -14.83 2.69 -37.59
C GLN A 553 -16.20 2.10 -37.17
N THR A 554 -16.31 1.62 -35.94
CA THR A 554 -17.54 1.03 -35.40
C THR A 554 -18.64 2.08 -35.19
N LYS A 555 -18.28 3.32 -34.84
CA LYS A 555 -19.22 4.44 -34.65
C LYS A 555 -19.76 4.99 -35.99
N GLY A 556 -19.21 4.59 -37.14
CA GLY A 556 -19.71 4.95 -38.49
C GLY A 556 -19.63 6.44 -38.82
N GLN A 557 -18.82 7.20 -38.08
CA GLN A 557 -18.64 8.65 -38.23
C GLN A 557 -17.25 8.95 -38.82
N GLY A 558 -17.08 10.17 -39.37
CA GLY A 558 -15.78 10.65 -39.86
C GLY A 558 -14.72 10.76 -38.75
N PRO A 559 -13.51 11.26 -39.06
CA PRO A 559 -12.42 11.37 -38.07
C PRO A 559 -12.87 12.15 -36.83
N ILE A 560 -12.86 11.50 -35.66
CA ILE A 560 -13.22 12.14 -34.39
C ILE A 560 -11.97 12.49 -33.57
N PRO A 561 -11.99 13.61 -32.81
CA PRO A 561 -10.88 13.99 -31.96
C PRO A 561 -10.63 12.95 -30.85
N VAL A 562 -9.37 12.58 -30.65
CA VAL A 562 -8.95 11.61 -29.62
C VAL A 562 -7.90 12.18 -28.69
N LEU A 563 -7.88 11.69 -27.45
CA LEU A 563 -6.80 11.91 -26.50
C LEU A 563 -5.94 10.65 -26.44
N GLN A 564 -4.63 10.77 -26.62
CA GLN A 564 -3.67 9.68 -26.48
C GLN A 564 -2.54 10.09 -25.55
N ILE A 565 -2.31 9.31 -24.50
CA ILE A 565 -1.36 9.61 -23.43
C ILE A 565 -0.36 8.46 -23.32
N VAL A 566 0.93 8.77 -23.28
CA VAL A 566 2.01 7.87 -22.88
C VAL A 566 2.64 8.40 -21.59
N SER A 567 2.79 7.55 -20.57
CA SER A 567 3.51 7.87 -19.34
C SER A 567 4.78 7.05 -19.28
N PHE A 568 5.93 7.72 -19.19
CA PHE A 568 7.20 7.09 -18.84
C PHE A 568 7.23 6.69 -17.37
N GLY A 569 8.03 5.66 -17.07
CA GLY A 569 8.23 5.16 -15.71
C GLY A 569 7.04 4.34 -15.19
N SER A 570 6.17 3.84 -16.08
CA SER A 570 5.01 3.02 -15.72
C SER A 570 5.39 1.69 -15.08
N GLU A 571 6.65 1.28 -15.18
CA GLU A 571 7.23 0.11 -14.52
C GLU A 571 7.54 0.33 -13.04
N LEU A 572 7.67 1.58 -12.60
CA LEU A 572 7.92 1.94 -11.20
C LEU A 572 6.61 1.92 -10.38
N SER A 573 5.45 1.94 -11.04
CA SER A 573 4.14 1.90 -10.39
C SER A 573 3.21 0.88 -11.06
N ASN A 574 2.10 0.51 -10.43
CA ASN A 574 1.20 -0.52 -10.98
C ASN A 574 0.23 0.08 -12.05
N ARG A 575 0.71 0.98 -12.92
CA ARG A 575 -0.11 1.75 -13.88
C ARG A 575 0.15 1.37 -15.34
N ALA A 576 -0.85 1.47 -16.20
CA ALA A 576 -0.67 1.25 -17.64
C ALA A 576 0.27 2.31 -18.25
N PRO A 577 1.15 1.96 -19.22
CA PRO A 577 2.05 2.91 -19.88
C PRO A 577 1.32 3.88 -20.81
N THR A 578 0.10 3.54 -21.21
CA THR A 578 -0.67 4.21 -22.26
C THR A 578 -2.13 4.32 -21.84
N PHE A 579 -2.78 5.39 -22.27
CA PHE A 579 -4.22 5.60 -22.14
C PHE A 579 -4.73 6.35 -23.36
N ASP A 580 -5.94 6.06 -23.80
CA ASP A 580 -6.63 6.84 -24.83
C ASP A 580 -8.14 6.83 -24.64
N MET A 581 -8.78 7.85 -25.19
CA MET A 581 -10.24 7.97 -25.24
C MET A 581 -10.66 8.88 -26.39
N ASP A 582 -11.91 8.77 -26.82
CA ASP A 582 -12.46 9.75 -27.74
C ASP A 582 -12.81 11.01 -26.92
N LEU A 583 -12.47 12.21 -27.40
CA LEU A 583 -12.78 13.43 -26.64
C LEU A 583 -14.28 13.66 -26.47
N SER A 584 -15.10 13.06 -27.33
CA SER A 584 -16.57 13.05 -27.19
C SER A 584 -17.05 12.23 -25.99
N ASP A 585 -16.25 11.32 -25.43
CA ASP A 585 -16.60 10.59 -24.21
C ASP A 585 -16.57 11.51 -22.97
N LEU A 586 -15.97 12.71 -23.07
CA LEU A 586 -16.06 13.78 -22.06
C LEU A 586 -17.30 14.68 -22.26
N MET A 587 -18.20 14.34 -23.18
CA MET A 587 -19.39 15.13 -23.53
C MET A 587 -20.70 14.37 -23.26
N ASP A 588 -21.72 15.09 -22.82
CA ASP A 588 -23.12 14.69 -22.73
C ASP A 588 -23.94 15.63 -23.65
N GLY A 589 -24.02 15.26 -24.93
CA GLY A 589 -24.52 16.17 -25.98
C GLY A 589 -23.53 17.31 -26.25
N GLU A 590 -23.98 18.56 -26.10
CA GLU A 590 -23.14 19.75 -26.30
C GLU A 590 -22.42 20.24 -25.02
N ARG A 591 -22.64 19.55 -23.88
CA ARG A 591 -22.08 19.96 -22.58
C ARG A 591 -21.05 18.95 -22.09
N PRO A 592 -20.02 19.38 -21.34
CA PRO A 592 -19.12 18.44 -20.68
C PRO A 592 -19.87 17.54 -19.68
N ILE A 593 -19.40 16.31 -19.48
CA ILE A 593 -19.92 15.42 -18.43
C ILE A 593 -19.65 16.02 -17.04
N SER A 594 -20.46 15.63 -16.05
CA SER A 594 -20.21 16.06 -14.66
C SER A 594 -18.92 15.44 -14.11
N TYR A 595 -18.26 16.12 -13.17
CA TYR A 595 -17.09 15.57 -12.48
C TYR A 595 -17.39 14.23 -11.78
N GLU A 596 -18.60 14.04 -11.26
CA GLU A 596 -19.01 12.76 -10.67
C GLU A 596 -19.05 11.62 -11.71
N LYS A 597 -19.54 11.89 -12.93
CA LYS A 597 -19.51 10.91 -14.02
C LYS A 597 -18.06 10.59 -14.42
N ALA A 598 -17.20 11.60 -14.52
CA ALA A 598 -15.79 11.43 -14.82
C ALA A 598 -15.06 10.62 -13.73
N HIS A 599 -15.28 10.93 -12.45
CA HIS A 599 -14.74 10.18 -11.33
C HIS A 599 -15.13 8.71 -11.40
N LYS A 600 -16.43 8.43 -11.62
CA LYS A 600 -16.93 7.07 -11.80
C LYS A 600 -16.30 6.37 -13.00
N TYR A 601 -16.04 7.08 -14.10
CA TYR A 601 -15.39 6.53 -15.29
C TYR A 601 -13.94 6.12 -15.01
N PHE A 602 -13.12 7.04 -14.50
CA PHE A 602 -11.70 6.77 -14.24
C PHE A 602 -11.47 5.82 -13.04
N ALA A 603 -12.45 5.65 -12.16
CA ALA A 603 -12.39 4.69 -11.07
C ALA A 603 -12.64 3.23 -11.50
N GLN A 604 -13.09 2.97 -12.73
CA GLN A 604 -13.45 1.61 -13.18
C GLN A 604 -12.23 0.69 -13.34
N ASP A 605 -11.15 1.20 -13.92
CA ASP A 605 -9.91 0.44 -14.12
C ASP A 605 -8.80 1.00 -13.21
N PRO A 606 -8.42 0.28 -12.14
CA PRO A 606 -7.32 0.68 -11.26
C PRO A 606 -5.99 0.95 -11.97
N SER A 607 -5.73 0.30 -13.12
CA SER A 607 -4.49 0.47 -13.88
C SER A 607 -4.46 1.74 -14.73
N GLN A 608 -5.63 2.32 -15.00
CA GLN A 608 -5.80 3.55 -15.77
C GLN A 608 -6.24 4.74 -14.91
N LYS A 609 -6.44 4.56 -13.61
CA LYS A 609 -6.83 5.62 -12.68
C LYS A 609 -5.91 6.84 -12.72
N TRP A 610 -4.63 6.65 -13.04
CA TRP A 610 -3.65 7.75 -13.21
C TRP A 610 -4.01 8.70 -14.36
N ALA A 611 -4.73 8.23 -15.39
CA ALA A 611 -5.14 9.06 -16.51
C ALA A 611 -6.12 10.17 -16.07
N ALA A 612 -6.80 10.00 -14.93
CA ALA A 612 -7.67 11.03 -14.35
C ALA A 612 -6.93 12.35 -14.07
N TYR A 613 -5.67 12.29 -13.64
CA TYR A 613 -4.85 13.48 -13.38
C TYR A 613 -4.56 14.29 -14.67
N ILE A 614 -4.59 13.63 -15.83
CA ILE A 614 -4.21 14.24 -17.11
C ILE A 614 -5.47 14.56 -17.92
N ALA A 615 -6.31 13.57 -18.21
CA ALA A 615 -7.57 13.75 -18.93
C ALA A 615 -8.57 14.62 -18.14
N GLY A 616 -8.47 14.64 -16.81
CA GLY A 616 -9.26 15.53 -15.98
C GLY A 616 -8.94 17.00 -16.19
N THR A 617 -7.69 17.37 -16.56
CA THR A 617 -7.33 18.76 -16.90
C THR A 617 -8.14 19.26 -18.09
N ILE A 618 -8.33 18.42 -19.11
CA ILE A 618 -9.15 18.71 -20.30
C ILE A 618 -10.60 18.95 -19.87
N LEU A 619 -11.18 18.05 -19.08
CA LEU A 619 -12.56 18.20 -18.62
C LEU A 619 -12.77 19.47 -17.78
N VAL A 620 -11.82 19.79 -16.90
CA VAL A 620 -11.84 21.03 -16.09
C VAL A 620 -11.75 22.26 -16.98
N LEU A 621 -10.86 22.30 -17.98
CA LEU A 621 -10.77 23.41 -18.92
C LEU A 621 -12.07 23.57 -19.74
N MET A 622 -12.70 22.47 -20.15
CA MET A 622 -14.00 22.50 -20.83
C MET A 622 -15.11 23.06 -19.94
N THR A 623 -15.13 22.65 -18.67
CA THR A 623 -16.21 22.97 -17.74
C THR A 623 -16.09 24.37 -17.16
N GLU A 624 -14.88 24.77 -16.77
CA GLU A 624 -14.62 26.01 -16.05
C GLU A 624 -14.31 27.19 -16.97
N LEU A 625 -13.61 26.92 -18.09
CA LEU A 625 -13.19 27.96 -19.04
C LEU A 625 -13.90 27.87 -20.40
N GLY A 626 -14.79 26.87 -20.60
CA GLY A 626 -15.56 26.73 -21.84
C GLY A 626 -14.72 26.34 -23.06
N VAL A 627 -13.51 25.80 -22.86
CA VAL A 627 -12.60 25.42 -23.94
C VAL A 627 -13.19 24.29 -24.77
N ARG A 628 -13.11 24.41 -26.10
CA ARG A 628 -13.56 23.37 -27.03
C ARG A 628 -12.36 22.68 -27.68
N PHE A 629 -12.21 21.39 -27.41
CA PHE A 629 -11.16 20.58 -28.00
C PHE A 629 -11.68 19.91 -29.28
N VAL A 630 -11.40 20.54 -30.43
CA VAL A 630 -11.79 20.06 -31.77
C VAL A 630 -10.67 19.28 -32.48
N ASP A 631 -9.45 19.37 -31.97
CA ASP A 631 -8.28 18.63 -32.44
C ASP A 631 -8.00 17.44 -31.51
N SER A 632 -7.34 16.42 -32.06
CA SER A 632 -6.77 15.33 -31.26
C SER A 632 -5.57 15.82 -30.45
N ILE A 633 -5.33 15.21 -29.29
CA ILE A 633 -4.27 15.60 -28.36
C ILE A 633 -3.39 14.39 -28.05
N CYS A 634 -2.09 14.52 -28.34
CA CYS A 634 -1.06 13.58 -27.94
C CYS A 634 -0.30 14.12 -26.74
N ILE A 635 -0.12 13.30 -25.70
CA ILE A 635 0.57 13.68 -24.46
C ILE A 635 1.63 12.64 -24.13
N LEU A 636 2.86 13.10 -23.86
CA LEU A 636 3.92 12.31 -23.25
C LEU A 636 4.24 12.88 -21.87
N VAL A 637 4.19 12.06 -20.83
CA VAL A 637 4.51 12.43 -19.45
C VAL A 637 5.79 11.73 -18.99
N SER A 638 6.72 12.47 -18.41
CA SER A 638 7.92 11.94 -17.75
C SER A 638 8.10 12.64 -16.41
N SER A 639 8.33 11.92 -15.32
CA SER A 639 8.48 12.54 -14.00
C SER A 639 9.63 11.94 -13.22
N ALA A 640 10.50 12.80 -12.71
CA ALA A 640 11.52 12.45 -11.72
C ALA A 640 11.01 12.67 -10.27
N VAL A 641 9.81 13.24 -10.09
CA VAL A 641 9.22 13.46 -8.77
C VAL A 641 8.90 12.11 -8.12
N PRO A 642 9.45 11.81 -6.93
CA PRO A 642 9.21 10.53 -6.28
C PRO A 642 7.72 10.25 -5.98
N GLU A 643 7.20 9.17 -6.54
CA GLU A 643 5.80 8.79 -6.37
C GLU A 643 5.49 8.27 -4.96
N GLY A 644 4.38 8.75 -4.39
CA GLY A 644 3.88 8.27 -3.09
C GLY A 644 4.78 8.61 -1.89
N LYS A 645 5.68 9.59 -2.02
CA LYS A 645 6.60 10.01 -0.95
C LYS A 645 6.17 11.26 -0.19
N GLY A 646 4.97 11.79 -0.46
CA GLY A 646 4.50 13.04 0.16
C GLY A 646 5.22 14.28 -0.37
N VAL A 647 5.70 14.24 -1.62
CA VAL A 647 6.38 15.36 -2.31
C VAL A 647 5.61 15.86 -3.54
N SER A 648 4.29 15.65 -3.51
CA SER A 648 3.33 16.25 -4.47
C SER A 648 3.50 15.82 -5.94
N SER A 649 3.69 14.51 -6.16
CA SER A 649 3.83 13.96 -7.52
C SER A 649 2.59 14.12 -8.39
N SER A 650 1.38 14.12 -7.83
CA SER A 650 0.12 14.34 -8.57
C SER A 650 0.00 15.78 -9.05
N ALA A 651 0.20 16.75 -8.16
CA ALA A 651 0.15 18.16 -8.49
C ALA A 651 1.15 18.55 -9.59
N ALA A 652 2.38 18.03 -9.54
CA ALA A 652 3.38 18.27 -10.59
C ALA A 652 2.92 17.75 -11.96
N VAL A 653 2.25 16.59 -12.02
CA VAL A 653 1.70 16.05 -13.27
C VAL A 653 0.55 16.90 -13.80
N GLU A 654 -0.39 17.30 -12.94
CA GLU A 654 -1.53 18.14 -13.30
C GLU A 654 -1.08 19.51 -13.81
N VAL A 655 -0.18 20.18 -13.08
CA VAL A 655 0.33 21.52 -13.43
C VAL A 655 1.14 21.48 -14.71
N ALA A 656 2.04 20.51 -14.90
CA ALA A 656 2.78 20.38 -16.15
C ALA A 656 1.83 20.08 -17.33
N THR A 657 0.85 19.19 -17.15
CA THR A 657 -0.13 18.84 -18.19
C THR A 657 -0.98 20.05 -18.59
N MET A 658 -1.60 20.71 -17.61
CA MET A 658 -2.50 21.83 -17.87
C MET A 658 -1.75 23.00 -18.50
N SER A 659 -0.52 23.28 -18.06
CA SER A 659 0.34 24.30 -18.68
C SER A 659 0.65 24.00 -20.14
N ALA A 660 1.02 22.75 -20.47
CA ALA A 660 1.30 22.36 -21.86
C ALA A 660 0.04 22.43 -22.75
N ILE A 661 -1.12 22.01 -22.24
CA ILE A 661 -2.39 22.10 -22.97
C ILE A 661 -2.82 23.55 -23.17
N ALA A 662 -2.71 24.39 -22.13
CA ALA A 662 -3.01 25.80 -22.18
C ALA A 662 -2.16 26.50 -23.24
N ALA A 663 -0.84 26.25 -23.24
CA ALA A 663 0.07 26.76 -24.25
C ALA A 663 -0.31 26.30 -25.67
N ALA A 664 -0.60 25.01 -25.85
CA ALA A 664 -1.01 24.45 -27.16
C ALA A 664 -2.32 25.06 -27.71
N HIS A 665 -3.19 25.58 -26.83
CA HIS A 665 -4.48 26.17 -27.19
C HIS A 665 -4.49 27.71 -27.09
N GLY A 666 -3.34 28.33 -26.83
CA GLY A 666 -3.23 29.79 -26.68
C GLY A 666 -4.03 30.34 -25.51
N LEU A 667 -4.23 29.54 -24.45
CA LEU A 667 -4.89 29.98 -23.23
C LEU A 667 -3.88 30.67 -22.32
N ASP A 668 -4.18 31.90 -21.93
CA ASP A 668 -3.44 32.65 -20.93
C ASP A 668 -4.11 32.44 -19.57
N ILE A 669 -3.52 31.58 -18.74
CA ILE A 669 -4.04 31.21 -17.42
C ILE A 669 -3.01 31.63 -16.38
N ASP A 670 -3.40 32.50 -15.45
CA ASP A 670 -2.55 32.90 -14.34
C ASP A 670 -2.11 31.68 -13.50
N PRO A 671 -0.85 31.59 -13.03
CA PRO A 671 -0.36 30.45 -12.27
C PRO A 671 -1.23 30.06 -11.06
N ARG A 672 -1.83 31.03 -10.38
CA ARG A 672 -2.75 30.78 -9.26
C ARG A 672 -4.03 30.10 -9.75
N ASP A 673 -4.61 30.61 -10.81
CA ASP A 673 -5.86 30.07 -11.36
C ASP A 673 -5.62 28.68 -11.96
N LEU A 674 -4.46 28.47 -12.60
CA LEU A 674 -4.02 27.16 -13.06
C LEU A 674 -3.91 26.16 -11.90
N ALA A 675 -3.30 26.56 -10.78
CA ALA A 675 -3.23 25.72 -9.59
C ALA A 675 -4.62 25.37 -9.02
N LEU A 676 -5.54 26.32 -8.98
CA LEU A 676 -6.93 26.09 -8.54
C LEU A 676 -7.69 25.14 -9.47
N LEU A 677 -7.49 25.25 -10.78
CA LEU A 677 -8.08 24.33 -11.75
C LEU A 677 -7.50 22.92 -11.59
N CYS A 678 -6.18 22.77 -11.40
CA CYS A 678 -5.57 21.48 -11.08
C CYS A 678 -6.11 20.89 -9.78
N GLN A 679 -6.31 21.70 -8.73
CA GLN A 679 -6.89 21.25 -7.48
C GLN A 679 -8.32 20.69 -7.68
N LYS A 680 -9.10 21.25 -8.61
CA LYS A 680 -10.43 20.71 -8.97
C LYS A 680 -10.33 19.34 -9.63
N VAL A 681 -9.30 19.09 -10.45
CA VAL A 681 -9.03 17.77 -11.04
C VAL A 681 -8.84 16.74 -9.93
N GLU A 682 -7.95 17.01 -8.98
CA GLU A 682 -7.62 16.10 -7.90
C GLU A 682 -8.82 15.84 -6.96
N ASN A 683 -9.52 16.90 -6.57
CA ASN A 683 -10.68 16.80 -5.66
C ASN A 683 -11.89 16.11 -6.29
N HIS A 684 -12.28 16.49 -7.50
CA HIS A 684 -13.57 16.10 -8.06
C HIS A 684 -13.52 14.97 -9.07
N ILE A 685 -12.40 14.81 -9.79
CA ILE A 685 -12.25 13.78 -10.84
C ILE A 685 -11.46 12.61 -10.28
N VAL A 686 -10.31 12.85 -9.65
CA VAL A 686 -9.50 11.79 -9.03
C VAL A 686 -10.15 11.30 -7.73
N GLY A 687 -10.79 12.22 -6.98
CA GLY A 687 -11.47 11.94 -5.71
C GLY A 687 -10.56 11.98 -4.49
N ALA A 688 -9.43 12.68 -4.57
CA ALA A 688 -8.51 12.87 -3.46
C ALA A 688 -8.78 14.23 -2.81
N PRO A 689 -9.17 14.30 -1.52
CA PRO A 689 -9.72 15.50 -0.92
C PRO A 689 -8.66 16.53 -0.46
N CYS A 690 -7.67 16.84 -1.29
CA CYS A 690 -6.51 17.69 -0.98
C CYS A 690 -6.85 19.19 -0.84
N GLY A 691 -5.99 19.93 -0.15
CA GLY A 691 -5.93 21.39 -0.23
C GLY A 691 -5.16 21.85 -1.48
N VAL A 692 -4.99 23.17 -1.62
CA VAL A 692 -4.46 23.79 -2.86
C VAL A 692 -2.93 23.91 -2.87
N MET A 693 -2.34 23.61 -1.72
CA MET A 693 -0.98 23.95 -1.36
C MET A 693 0.06 23.29 -2.29
N ASP A 694 -0.22 22.07 -2.73
CA ASP A 694 0.64 21.30 -3.64
C ASP A 694 0.71 21.93 -5.03
N GLN A 695 -0.46 22.17 -5.64
CA GLN A 695 -0.59 22.81 -6.96
C GLN A 695 -0.03 24.23 -6.96
N MET A 696 -0.30 25.02 -5.92
CA MET A 696 0.20 26.39 -5.80
C MET A 696 1.73 26.44 -5.71
N THR A 697 2.34 25.52 -4.95
CA THR A 697 3.81 25.46 -4.87
C THR A 697 4.42 25.06 -6.21
N SER A 698 3.79 24.14 -6.92
CA SER A 698 4.25 23.68 -8.24
C SER A 698 4.12 24.76 -9.32
N ALA A 699 3.04 25.55 -9.29
CA ALA A 699 2.78 26.59 -10.30
C ALA A 699 3.42 27.96 -9.99
N CYS A 700 3.45 28.37 -8.71
CA CYS A 700 3.86 29.73 -8.30
C CYS A 700 5.23 29.77 -7.60
N GLY A 701 5.84 28.62 -7.30
CA GLY A 701 7.09 28.54 -6.55
C GLY A 701 8.31 28.94 -7.39
N GLU A 702 9.31 29.53 -6.72
CA GLU A 702 10.62 29.81 -7.32
C GLU A 702 11.74 28.96 -6.70
N ALA A 703 12.72 28.60 -7.51
CA ALA A 703 13.88 27.83 -7.05
C ALA A 703 14.62 28.56 -5.92
N ASN A 704 14.96 27.83 -4.86
CA ASN A 704 15.66 28.33 -3.67
C ASN A 704 14.91 29.41 -2.86
N LYS A 705 13.58 29.51 -3.02
CA LYS A 705 12.72 30.37 -2.19
C LYS A 705 11.63 29.54 -1.50
N LEU A 706 11.15 30.04 -0.36
CA LEU A 706 9.95 29.53 0.28
C LEU A 706 8.75 30.35 -0.21
N LEU A 707 7.76 29.67 -0.78
CA LEU A 707 6.47 30.23 -1.10
C LEU A 707 5.65 30.37 0.18
N ALA A 708 5.50 31.60 0.66
CA ALA A 708 4.57 31.94 1.72
C ALA A 708 3.19 32.15 1.10
N MET A 709 2.22 31.32 1.48
CA MET A 709 0.87 31.40 0.91
C MET A 709 -0.21 31.09 1.93
N VAL A 710 -1.34 31.77 1.81
CA VAL A 710 -2.57 31.50 2.55
C VAL A 710 -3.41 30.52 1.73
N CYS A 711 -3.65 29.33 2.25
CA CYS A 711 -4.24 28.24 1.47
C CYS A 711 -5.72 28.46 1.09
N GLN A 712 -6.42 29.39 1.74
CA GLN A 712 -7.75 29.84 1.36
C GLN A 712 -7.85 31.36 1.57
N PRO A 713 -8.01 32.17 0.51
CA PRO A 713 -8.48 31.82 -0.84
C PRO A 713 -7.36 31.47 -1.85
N ALA A 714 -6.29 30.78 -1.43
CA ALA A 714 -5.11 30.48 -2.26
C ALA A 714 -4.36 31.74 -2.70
N GLU A 715 -3.89 32.53 -1.74
CA GLU A 715 -3.19 33.79 -1.98
C GLU A 715 -1.68 33.62 -1.71
N VAL A 716 -0.84 33.91 -2.71
CA VAL A 716 0.61 34.02 -2.50
C VAL A 716 0.89 35.34 -1.78
N LYS A 717 1.51 35.28 -0.60
CA LYS A 717 1.92 36.47 0.14
C LYS A 717 3.26 36.97 -0.36
N GLU A 718 4.25 36.09 -0.39
CA GLU A 718 5.62 36.43 -0.81
C GLU A 718 6.45 35.19 -1.14
N LEU A 719 7.60 35.42 -1.76
CA LEU A 719 8.63 34.43 -2.02
C LEU A 719 9.85 34.74 -1.16
N VAL A 720 9.93 34.08 -0.01
CA VAL A 720 10.97 34.31 1.01
C VAL A 720 12.29 33.72 0.54
N THR A 721 13.34 34.55 0.50
CA THR A 721 14.68 34.09 0.11
C THR A 721 15.30 33.25 1.22
N ILE A 722 15.78 32.05 0.89
CA ILE A 722 16.45 31.18 1.86
C ILE A 722 17.88 31.72 2.11
N PRO A 723 18.26 32.01 3.36
CA PRO A 723 19.63 32.44 3.67
C PRO A 723 20.67 31.43 3.16
N THR A 724 21.80 31.92 2.64
CA THR A 724 22.80 31.07 1.95
C THR A 724 23.42 29.98 2.83
N HIS A 725 23.39 30.15 4.15
CA HIS A 725 23.88 29.21 5.14
C HIS A 725 22.81 28.20 5.63
N ILE A 726 21.58 28.27 5.12
CA ILE A 726 20.47 27.35 5.44
C ILE A 726 20.13 26.49 4.21
N ARG A 727 19.81 25.21 4.44
CA ARG A 727 19.37 24.26 3.42
C ARG A 727 18.28 23.34 4.00
N PHE A 728 17.31 22.99 3.18
CA PHE A 728 16.26 22.03 3.50
C PHE A 728 16.49 20.72 2.74
N TRP A 729 16.21 19.60 3.40
CA TRP A 729 16.35 18.26 2.83
C TRP A 729 15.10 17.45 3.14
N GLY A 730 14.48 16.87 2.11
CA GLY A 730 13.47 15.83 2.27
C GLY A 730 14.13 14.46 2.39
N LEU A 731 13.87 13.75 3.48
CA LEU A 731 14.41 12.41 3.72
C LEU A 731 13.26 11.40 3.69
N ASP A 732 13.33 10.41 2.81
CA ASP A 732 12.35 9.30 2.76
C ASP A 732 12.50 8.46 4.03
N SER A 733 11.50 8.54 4.92
CA SER A 733 11.47 7.77 6.18
C SER A 733 11.34 6.26 5.97
N GLY A 734 11.03 5.81 4.75
CA GLY A 734 10.71 4.42 4.44
C GLY A 734 9.32 3.99 4.88
N ILE A 735 8.60 4.81 5.67
CA ILE A 735 7.21 4.55 6.07
C ILE A 735 6.32 4.75 4.85
N ARG A 736 5.72 3.66 4.39
CA ARG A 736 4.73 3.66 3.32
C ARG A 736 3.35 3.76 3.96
N HIS A 737 2.87 4.97 4.23
CA HIS A 737 1.43 5.14 4.43
C HIS A 737 0.75 4.68 3.14
N SER A 738 -0.25 3.82 3.23
CA SER A 738 -1.17 3.60 2.12
C SER A 738 -1.93 4.92 1.92
N VAL A 739 -1.37 5.86 1.16
CA VAL A 739 -2.00 7.15 0.86
C VAL A 739 -3.06 6.91 -0.20
N GLY A 740 -4.10 6.15 0.17
CA GLY A 740 -5.36 6.10 -0.54
C GLY A 740 -6.31 7.17 0.00
N GLY A 741 -5.85 8.38 0.32
CA GLY A 741 -6.70 9.52 0.76
C GLY A 741 -7.58 9.32 2.01
N THR A 742 -7.69 8.11 2.56
CA THR A 742 -8.66 7.74 3.61
C THR A 742 -8.30 8.24 4.99
N ASP A 743 -7.01 8.38 5.27
CA ASP A 743 -6.50 9.00 6.51
C ASP A 743 -6.58 10.53 6.41
N TYR A 744 -6.05 11.12 5.33
CA TYR A 744 -6.15 12.56 5.07
C TYR A 744 -7.61 13.05 5.06
N GLY A 745 -8.51 12.37 4.34
CA GLY A 745 -9.92 12.71 4.29
C GLY A 745 -10.60 12.65 5.66
N SER A 746 -10.18 11.72 6.53
CA SER A 746 -10.70 11.65 7.90
C SER A 746 -10.22 12.80 8.79
N VAL A 747 -8.98 13.26 8.59
CA VAL A 747 -8.42 14.44 9.27
C VAL A 747 -9.13 15.71 8.78
N ARG A 748 -9.35 15.85 7.47
CA ARG A 748 -10.15 16.95 6.89
C ARG A 748 -11.56 16.97 7.46
N ILE A 749 -12.27 15.85 7.44
CA ILE A 749 -13.62 15.75 8.04
C ILE A 749 -13.58 16.16 9.52
N GLY A 750 -12.65 15.62 10.31
CA GLY A 750 -12.48 15.98 11.72
C GLY A 750 -12.24 17.47 11.96
N THR A 751 -11.46 18.10 11.08
CA THR A 751 -11.17 19.54 11.12
C THR A 751 -12.43 20.39 10.87
N PHE A 752 -13.17 20.06 9.81
CA PHE A 752 -14.41 20.75 9.47
C PHE A 752 -15.52 20.50 10.49
N MET A 753 -15.59 19.30 11.09
CA MET A 753 -16.46 19.00 12.22
C MET A 753 -16.18 19.93 13.40
N GLY A 754 -14.90 20.11 13.77
CA GLY A 754 -14.54 21.01 14.85
C GLY A 754 -14.82 22.47 14.55
N ARG A 755 -14.58 22.94 13.31
CA ARG A 755 -15.00 24.27 12.85
C ARG A 755 -16.50 24.48 13.05
N LYS A 756 -17.33 23.53 12.63
CA LYS A 756 -18.79 23.58 12.82
C LYS A 756 -19.17 23.64 14.31
N MET A 757 -18.50 22.86 15.15
CA MET A 757 -18.73 22.89 16.61
C MET A 757 -18.35 24.23 17.24
N ILE A 758 -17.24 24.84 16.81
CA ILE A 758 -16.81 26.17 17.27
C ILE A 758 -17.84 27.23 16.87
N LYS A 759 -18.27 27.27 15.59
CA LYS A 759 -19.32 28.20 15.11
C LYS A 759 -20.60 28.09 15.92
N SER A 760 -21.05 26.85 16.17
CA SER A 760 -22.24 26.57 16.98
C SER A 760 -22.05 27.01 18.44
N ALA A 761 -20.90 26.74 19.04
CA ALA A 761 -20.59 27.16 20.41
C ALA A 761 -20.55 28.69 20.55
N ALA A 762 -19.93 29.41 19.61
CA ALA A 762 -19.90 30.87 19.57
C ALA A 762 -21.31 31.46 19.44
N SER A 763 -22.11 30.91 18.52
CA SER A 763 -23.51 31.32 18.31
C SER A 763 -24.38 31.15 19.56
N ASN A 764 -24.11 30.13 20.38
CA ASN A 764 -24.84 29.90 21.63
C ASN A 764 -24.41 30.83 22.77
N LEU A 765 -23.16 31.31 22.76
CA LEU A 765 -22.62 32.25 23.76
C LEU A 765 -23.02 33.71 23.46
N LEU A 766 -23.30 34.02 22.19
CA LEU A 766 -23.61 35.38 21.75
C LEU A 766 -24.85 35.99 22.44
N PRO A 767 -26.01 35.30 22.57
CA PRO A 767 -27.17 35.83 23.28
C PRO A 767 -26.94 36.00 24.79
N GLN A 768 -26.16 35.12 25.41
CA GLN A 768 -25.84 35.17 26.85
C GLN A 768 -24.98 36.39 27.20
N SER A 769 -24.11 36.79 26.27
CA SER A 769 -23.24 37.96 26.41
C SER A 769 -23.99 39.28 26.11
N LEU A 770 -24.98 39.26 25.21
CA LEU A 770 -25.84 40.43 24.96
C LEU A 770 -26.83 40.70 26.10
N SER A 771 -27.20 39.68 26.89
CA SER A 771 -28.05 39.86 28.07
C SER A 771 -27.33 40.46 29.28
N SER A 772 -26.01 40.30 29.41
CA SER A 772 -25.23 40.91 30.51
C SER A 772 -25.00 42.41 30.33
N VAL A 773 -24.86 42.87 29.08
CA VAL A 773 -24.65 44.31 28.74
C VAL A 773 -25.89 45.18 29.01
N ASN A 774 -27.10 44.60 29.00
CA ASN A 774 -28.35 45.34 29.23
C ASN A 774 -28.77 45.45 30.71
N ALA A 775 -27.92 45.04 31.66
CA ALA A 775 -28.16 45.26 33.08
C ALA A 775 -27.61 46.64 33.50
N PRO A 776 -28.37 47.51 34.19
CA PRO A 776 -27.86 48.82 34.59
C PRO A 776 -26.79 48.65 35.68
N GLN A 777 -25.55 49.10 35.40
CA GLN A 777 -24.50 49.23 36.41
C GLN A 777 -24.25 50.71 36.72
N GLU A 778 -24.27 51.02 38.02
CA GLU A 778 -23.93 52.33 38.58
C GLU A 778 -22.42 52.59 38.51
N GLU A 779 -22.09 53.88 38.40
CA GLU A 779 -20.79 54.50 38.19
C GLU A 779 -19.67 53.99 39.13
N ASP A 780 -18.58 53.46 38.56
CA ASP A 780 -17.22 53.88 38.94
C ASP A 780 -16.23 53.64 37.79
N GLY A 781 -15.37 54.63 37.53
CA GLY A 781 -14.62 54.76 36.29
C GLY A 781 -13.41 53.84 36.14
N MET A 782 -13.45 52.94 35.15
CA MET A 782 -12.44 52.70 34.10
C MET A 782 -12.77 51.42 33.30
N THR A 783 -12.99 51.57 31.99
CA THR A 783 -12.74 50.59 30.91
C THR A 783 -13.26 49.14 31.05
N LEU A 784 -14.49 48.89 31.51
CA LEU A 784 -15.13 47.57 31.37
C LEU A 784 -15.91 47.41 30.04
N ASP A 785 -16.55 48.48 29.56
CA ASP A 785 -17.42 48.43 28.39
C ASP A 785 -16.68 48.04 27.09
N GLU A 786 -15.47 48.56 26.86
CA GLU A 786 -14.68 48.24 25.66
C GLU A 786 -14.23 46.76 25.62
N PHE A 787 -13.95 46.14 26.78
CA PHE A 787 -13.55 44.74 26.87
C PHE A 787 -14.72 43.77 26.63
N GLU A 788 -15.91 44.11 27.13
CA GLU A 788 -17.12 43.31 26.88
C GLU A 788 -17.62 43.45 25.43
N GLU A 789 -17.56 44.66 24.86
CA GLU A 789 -17.90 44.91 23.46
C GLU A 789 -16.95 44.16 22.50
N HIS A 790 -15.64 44.19 22.77
CA HIS A 790 -14.64 43.42 22.03
C HIS A 790 -14.89 41.90 22.13
N GLY A 791 -15.33 41.40 23.29
CA GLY A 791 -15.72 40.01 23.49
C GLY A 791 -16.92 39.59 22.62
N ILE A 792 -17.90 40.48 22.45
CA ILE A 792 -19.08 40.26 21.60
C ILE A 792 -18.69 40.26 20.12
N GLU A 793 -17.83 41.19 19.68
CA GLU A 793 -17.32 41.22 18.31
C GLU A 793 -16.54 39.95 17.95
N LEU A 794 -15.68 39.47 18.85
CA LEU A 794 -14.97 38.20 18.67
C LEU A 794 -15.94 37.02 18.54
N LEU A 795 -16.98 36.95 19.39
CA LEU A 795 -17.99 35.90 19.29
C LEU A 795 -18.81 35.98 17.99
N LYS A 796 -19.09 37.19 17.48
CA LYS A 796 -19.72 37.37 16.16
C LYS A 796 -18.81 36.81 15.07
N ALA A 797 -17.54 37.18 15.05
CA ALA A 797 -16.57 36.66 14.07
C ALA A 797 -16.41 35.13 14.15
N GLU A 798 -16.39 34.57 15.36
CA GLU A 798 -16.30 33.13 15.60
C GLU A 798 -17.58 32.37 15.19
N SER A 799 -18.75 33.01 15.30
CA SER A 799 -20.03 32.42 14.84
C SER A 799 -20.10 32.29 13.33
N SER A 800 -19.45 33.22 12.60
CA SER A 800 -19.31 33.20 11.16
C SER A 800 -17.97 32.64 10.68
N LEU A 801 -17.19 31.97 11.55
CA LEU A 801 -15.82 31.55 11.25
C LEU A 801 -15.70 30.72 9.95
N ASP A 802 -15.03 31.27 8.96
CA ASP A 802 -14.81 30.60 7.67
C ASP A 802 -13.58 29.70 7.73
N TYR A 803 -12.51 30.13 8.37
CA TYR A 803 -11.24 29.41 8.45
C TYR A 803 -10.78 29.28 9.90
N LEU A 804 -10.29 28.10 10.27
CA LEU A 804 -9.83 27.85 11.64
C LEU A 804 -8.58 28.65 11.99
N CYS A 805 -7.73 28.95 11.00
CA CYS A 805 -6.53 29.78 11.18
C CYS A 805 -6.83 31.19 11.73
N ASN A 806 -8.05 31.71 11.53
CA ASN A 806 -8.46 33.02 12.06
C ASN A 806 -8.68 33.02 13.57
N LEU A 807 -8.61 31.85 14.23
CA LEU A 807 -8.69 31.73 15.67
C LEU A 807 -7.28 31.66 16.27
N SER A 808 -6.98 32.48 17.28
CA SER A 808 -5.68 32.41 17.95
C SER A 808 -5.58 31.17 18.87
N PRO A 809 -4.38 30.60 19.08
CA PRO A 809 -4.19 29.49 20.01
C PRO A 809 -4.68 29.78 21.43
N HIS A 810 -4.45 31.00 21.94
CA HIS A 810 -4.93 31.44 23.25
C HIS A 810 -6.46 31.40 23.32
N ARG A 811 -7.14 31.94 22.30
CA ARG A 811 -8.60 31.98 22.24
C ARG A 811 -9.20 30.57 22.14
N TYR A 812 -8.59 29.70 21.33
CA TYR A 812 -8.97 28.30 21.22
C TYR A 812 -8.89 27.56 22.57
N GLU A 813 -7.76 27.67 23.28
CA GLU A 813 -7.56 26.97 24.55
C GLU A 813 -8.47 27.50 25.66
N ALA A 814 -8.68 28.81 25.72
CA ALA A 814 -9.51 29.43 26.74
C ALA A 814 -11.00 29.04 26.61
N VAL A 815 -11.53 28.98 25.37
CA VAL A 815 -12.98 28.91 25.14
C VAL A 815 -13.45 27.56 24.59
N TYR A 816 -12.68 26.93 23.71
CA TYR A 816 -13.16 25.85 22.84
C TYR A 816 -12.52 24.49 23.11
N ALA A 817 -11.24 24.44 23.50
CA ALA A 817 -10.50 23.18 23.65
C ALA A 817 -11.16 22.18 24.62
N LYS A 818 -11.79 22.67 25.69
CA LYS A 818 -12.52 21.83 26.67
C LYS A 818 -13.93 21.41 26.20
N LYS A 819 -14.49 22.10 25.20
CA LYS A 819 -15.84 21.86 24.66
C LYS A 819 -15.84 20.88 23.49
N LEU A 820 -14.69 20.68 22.84
CA LEU A 820 -14.55 19.75 21.73
C LEU A 820 -14.25 18.33 22.23
N PRO A 821 -14.96 17.31 21.75
CA PRO A 821 -14.66 15.92 22.07
C PRO A 821 -13.40 15.45 21.35
N GLU A 822 -12.69 14.48 21.93
CA GLU A 822 -11.55 13.84 21.25
C GLU A 822 -12.01 13.18 19.94
N CYS A 823 -13.13 12.45 19.97
CA CYS A 823 -13.74 11.82 18.81
C CYS A 823 -15.28 11.84 18.86
N ILE A 824 -15.92 11.69 17.70
CA ILE A 824 -17.37 11.58 17.54
C ILE A 824 -17.71 10.63 16.40
N THR A 825 -18.82 9.90 16.50
CA THR A 825 -19.34 9.10 15.37
C THR A 825 -19.99 10.01 14.33
N GLY A 826 -19.90 9.65 13.05
CA GLY A 826 -20.55 10.38 11.97
C GLY A 826 -22.05 10.52 12.20
N ALA A 827 -22.73 9.44 12.63
CA ALA A 827 -24.15 9.47 12.96
C ALA A 827 -24.48 10.45 14.11
N ALA A 828 -23.68 10.49 15.17
CA ALA A 828 -23.91 11.41 16.29
C ALA A 828 -23.68 12.87 15.86
N PHE A 829 -22.68 13.12 15.03
CA PHE A 829 -22.40 14.44 14.49
C PHE A 829 -23.54 14.93 13.57
N ILE A 830 -23.93 14.11 12.57
CA ILE A 830 -25.02 14.44 11.62
C ILE A 830 -26.33 14.71 12.37
N LYS A 831 -26.66 13.89 13.38
CA LYS A 831 -27.87 14.09 14.19
C LYS A 831 -27.90 15.46 14.86
N LYS A 832 -26.75 16.03 15.24
CA LYS A 832 -26.64 17.29 15.96
C LYS A 832 -26.43 18.51 15.06
N TYR A 833 -25.63 18.37 13.99
CA TYR A 833 -25.17 19.50 13.17
C TYR A 833 -25.55 19.40 11.69
N THR A 834 -26.23 18.32 11.28
CA THR A 834 -26.62 18.00 9.89
C THR A 834 -25.44 17.68 8.97
N ASP A 835 -24.46 18.58 8.85
CA ASP A 835 -23.25 18.44 8.04
C ASP A 835 -22.04 19.16 8.68
N HIS A 836 -20.86 18.95 8.11
CA HIS A 836 -19.61 19.65 8.47
C HIS A 836 -19.29 20.83 7.54
N SER A 837 -20.12 21.08 6.53
CA SER A 837 -19.99 22.20 5.58
C SER A 837 -18.66 22.23 4.81
N ASP A 838 -18.19 21.07 4.35
CA ASP A 838 -17.12 20.91 3.36
C ASP A 838 -17.72 20.40 2.05
N THR A 839 -17.32 20.97 0.92
CA THR A 839 -17.87 20.61 -0.41
C THR A 839 -17.16 19.41 -1.05
N VAL A 840 -16.02 19.00 -0.49
CA VAL A 840 -15.16 17.95 -1.05
C VAL A 840 -15.38 16.60 -0.36
N THR A 841 -15.60 16.60 0.96
CA THR A 841 -15.73 15.36 1.74
C THR A 841 -17.17 15.09 2.18
N VAL A 842 -17.50 13.81 2.37
CA VAL A 842 -18.80 13.34 2.88
C VAL A 842 -18.58 12.56 4.17
N ILE A 843 -19.41 12.82 5.18
CA ILE A 843 -19.36 12.09 6.47
C ILE A 843 -19.96 10.70 6.29
N ASP A 844 -19.21 9.66 6.65
CA ASP A 844 -19.74 8.31 6.79
C ASP A 844 -20.41 8.18 8.17
N PRO A 845 -21.73 7.93 8.24
CA PRO A 845 -22.44 7.78 9.52
C PRO A 845 -21.89 6.66 10.41
N LYS A 846 -21.29 5.62 9.83
CA LYS A 846 -20.79 4.43 10.54
C LYS A 846 -19.37 4.60 11.08
N ARG A 847 -18.64 5.63 10.65
CA ARG A 847 -17.25 5.87 11.05
C ARG A 847 -17.16 6.78 12.27
N THR A 848 -16.13 6.57 13.09
CA THR A 848 -15.74 7.49 14.17
C THR A 848 -14.60 8.39 13.68
N TYR A 849 -14.72 9.69 13.92
CA TYR A 849 -13.75 10.71 13.52
C TYR A 849 -13.08 11.32 14.75
N VAL A 850 -11.77 11.51 14.69
CA VAL A 850 -11.04 12.36 15.65
C VAL A 850 -11.35 13.81 15.31
N VAL A 851 -11.70 14.64 16.29
CA VAL A 851 -12.13 16.03 16.05
C VAL A 851 -11.15 17.03 16.64
N LYS A 852 -10.84 16.91 17.93
CA LYS A 852 -10.08 17.94 18.65
C LYS A 852 -8.66 18.15 18.09
N ALA A 853 -7.91 17.08 17.85
CA ALA A 853 -6.55 17.20 17.32
C ALA A 853 -6.51 17.81 15.89
N PRO A 854 -7.32 17.33 14.92
CA PRO A 854 -7.41 17.96 13.60
C PRO A 854 -7.89 19.42 13.63
N THR A 855 -8.75 19.80 14.60
CA THR A 855 -9.19 21.19 14.77
C THR A 855 -8.07 22.08 15.31
N LYS A 856 -7.31 21.56 16.29
CA LYS A 856 -6.20 22.27 16.92
C LYS A 856 -5.04 22.52 15.96
N HIS A 857 -4.72 21.55 15.11
CA HIS A 857 -3.55 21.58 14.24
C HIS A 857 -3.44 22.87 13.39
N PRO A 858 -4.43 23.26 12.56
CA PRO A 858 -4.30 24.42 11.68
C PRO A 858 -4.21 25.77 12.42
N ILE A 859 -4.82 25.87 13.60
CA ILE A 859 -4.75 27.06 14.48
C ILE A 859 -3.32 27.29 14.95
N TYR A 860 -2.71 26.25 15.50
CA TYR A 860 -1.35 26.31 16.04
C TYR A 860 -0.31 26.42 14.94
N GLU A 861 -0.53 25.73 13.83
CA GLU A 861 0.38 25.72 12.71
C GLU A 861 0.42 27.07 12.01
N ASN A 862 -0.74 27.71 11.79
CA ASN A 862 -0.81 29.07 11.26
C ASN A 862 0.02 30.04 12.13
N PHE A 863 -0.23 30.04 13.44
CA PHE A 863 0.51 30.88 14.38
C PHE A 863 2.01 30.61 14.34
N ARG A 864 2.42 29.34 14.23
CA ARG A 864 3.83 28.95 14.13
C ARG A 864 4.49 29.51 12.86
N VAL A 865 3.79 29.45 11.73
CA VAL A 865 4.30 29.98 10.46
C VAL A 865 4.39 31.51 10.50
N GLU A 866 3.35 32.19 11.01
CA GLU A 866 3.36 33.66 11.18
C GLU A 866 4.53 34.16 12.02
N VAL A 867 4.85 33.45 13.11
CA VAL A 867 6.00 33.80 13.97
C VAL A 867 7.32 33.67 13.21
N VAL A 868 7.47 32.66 12.34
CA VAL A 868 8.69 32.48 11.55
C VAL A 868 8.80 33.51 10.43
N THR A 869 7.70 33.91 9.79
CA THR A 869 7.72 34.94 8.74
C THR A 869 7.94 36.35 9.28
N CYS A 870 7.65 36.61 10.55
CA CYS A 870 7.91 37.90 11.19
C CYS A 870 9.37 38.08 11.64
N LEU A 871 10.18 37.01 11.66
CA LEU A 871 11.60 37.00 12.02
C LEU A 871 12.47 37.15 10.77
#